data_AF-A0A957U1A9-F1
#
_entry.id   AF-A0A957U1A9-F1
#
_cell.length_a   1.000
_cell.length_b   1.000
_cell.length_c   1.000
_cell.angle_alpha   90.00
_cell.angle_beta   90.00
_cell.angle_gamma   90.00
#
_symmetry.space_group_name_H-M   'P 1'
#
loop_
_entity.id
_entity.type
_entity.pdbx_description
1 polymer ?
#
loop_
_entity_poly.entity_id
_entity_poly.type
_entity_poly.pdbx_seq_one_letter_code
_entity_poly.pdbx_strand_id
1 'polypeptide(L)'
;EIPESFQSLSKLTKLNLTYNALSAGSSALNSFLEARNPGWAATQTVPPSALVVGQVQQTDVQLVWTPIAYVGDGGAYQIQYGTTSGGPYPFSVQTGDKVADSIWISGLTPNTEYYFVVVTHTPAHDNQQNAVTSEFTQEISATTLNSGSGSVDCYLLRRSHQGQGDEIAAIPTSSTGCDAGKYVAGEALTLFANPATDWRIGSWSGTDDDTGTGTTNALTMPANSHDVAVEYVQLPIVTFAAAELSLPEGSGRAQIRLRLNKITPAPLAVTVTSENGSATGGTDFVQLNRAVTFAPGSQEASFEFEVLDDSADEGNETLTLRLSAPQGVIVGTATATIIIGDDDSTSGGDVYESDNSCADFSVIATDGTVQRHTFHQANDQDWVRFDVAEQHDYMVQVSVPPDSPADVIIDLRLECDSLPVQSQGYTFSPGARLDFRAPRSGPIYVRLLDNDPQLGTSQAIYDLAVRHLQGDAQVGAAIVVAGSIKQNDPVQPNIYNVTDAAYQMFLDNGYDADRILYLAPDLSHDPVKVDLLANVDNLRNGITQWAKSRVDADRALTIYLMDHGDQDRLYLDKERLQWIEPDDLDAMLDQLEAEVEGLKVNVIIEACYSGSFISGASSISKPGRVIVTSVDDENLAWASTTGAYFSDHFIAALRRGESLYTSFNAAKAAVQTAHPTQIAWIDADGDASALDDASQSPAAQRGFSMPGTFPPSRWPPFIAEVDETIQVEDGVALIRARVVDDEDGVSVHAVIYGPGYKAPTTGEEMILESTQVLQTVVLLDQGKDWYGVNYPGFRDPGTYRIVIYAQDRSGTQGQPRTIDLVVEGIPSPLDETNLYLPLLRR
;
A
#
# COMPACT_ATOMS: atom_id res chain seq x y z
N GLU A 1 14.92 -19.44 34.43
CA GLU A 1 15.04 -18.03 34.02
C GLU A 1 16.31 -17.81 33.20
N ILE A 2 16.23 -17.05 32.11
CA ILE A 2 17.36 -16.69 31.25
C ILE A 2 18.10 -15.49 31.89
N PRO A 3 19.44 -15.54 32.05
CA PRO A 3 20.18 -14.44 32.68
C PRO A 3 20.15 -13.13 31.87
N GLU A 4 20.06 -11.98 32.55
CA GLU A 4 20.10 -10.65 31.91
C GLU A 4 21.34 -10.41 31.04
N SER A 5 22.48 -11.00 31.40
CA SER A 5 23.71 -10.90 30.61
C SER A 5 23.60 -11.50 29.21
N PHE A 6 22.56 -12.27 28.90
CA PHE A 6 22.33 -12.86 27.57
C PHE A 6 22.14 -11.77 26.49
N GLN A 7 21.63 -10.60 26.87
CA GLN A 7 21.52 -9.43 25.99
C GLN A 7 22.89 -8.92 25.48
N SER A 8 23.98 -9.26 26.17
CA SER A 8 25.34 -8.84 25.79
C SER A 8 25.95 -9.67 24.66
N LEU A 9 25.25 -10.68 24.14
CA LEU A 9 25.72 -11.54 23.05
C LEU A 9 25.57 -10.84 21.69
N SER A 10 26.40 -9.84 21.43
CA SER A 10 26.35 -8.99 20.22
C SER A 10 26.65 -9.71 18.89
N LYS A 11 27.18 -10.94 18.94
CA LYS A 11 27.47 -11.78 17.75
C LYS A 11 26.54 -12.99 17.61
N LEU A 12 25.43 -13.04 18.36
CA LEU A 12 24.49 -14.14 18.29
C LEU A 12 23.70 -14.08 16.98
N THR A 13 23.94 -15.03 16.08
CA THR A 13 23.30 -15.07 14.75
C THR A 13 22.21 -16.12 14.61
N LYS A 14 22.15 -17.11 15.50
CA LYS A 14 21.11 -18.15 15.53
C LYS A 14 20.76 -18.50 16.98
N LEU A 15 19.48 -18.56 17.27
CA LEU A 15 18.94 -18.90 18.59
C LEU A 15 17.62 -19.65 18.38
N ASN A 16 17.47 -20.81 19.01
CA ASN A 16 16.18 -21.49 19.11
C ASN A 16 15.89 -21.85 20.57
N LEU A 17 14.84 -21.27 21.14
CA LEU A 17 14.41 -21.46 22.53
C LEU A 17 12.98 -22.01 22.65
N THR A 18 12.33 -22.34 21.55
CA THR A 18 10.90 -22.73 21.55
C THR A 18 10.66 -24.05 22.29
N TYR A 19 9.46 -24.22 22.84
CA TYR A 19 9.02 -25.46 23.51
C TYR A 19 9.84 -25.88 24.74
N ASN A 20 10.08 -24.93 25.65
CA ASN A 20 10.79 -25.16 26.92
C ASN A 20 9.98 -24.61 28.11
N ALA A 21 10.57 -24.53 29.31
CA ALA A 21 10.03 -23.78 30.46
C ALA A 21 10.97 -22.62 30.82
N LEU A 22 11.28 -21.78 29.83
CA LEU A 22 12.15 -20.63 29.99
C LEU A 22 11.32 -19.37 30.27
N SER A 23 11.91 -18.45 31.04
CA SER A 23 11.33 -17.15 31.40
C SER A 23 12.39 -16.06 31.28
N ALA A 24 11.97 -14.82 30.99
CA ALA A 24 12.81 -13.63 30.97
C ALA A 24 12.39 -12.69 32.11
N GLY A 25 13.37 -12.18 32.87
CA GLY A 25 13.13 -11.33 34.05
C GLY A 25 12.84 -9.86 33.73
N SER A 26 13.19 -9.38 32.53
CA SER A 26 12.94 -8.00 32.10
C SER A 26 12.34 -7.91 30.70
N SER A 27 11.64 -6.80 30.44
CA SER A 27 11.13 -6.47 29.11
C SER A 27 12.24 -6.32 28.08
N ALA A 28 13.39 -5.75 28.47
CA ALA A 28 14.55 -5.60 27.60
C ALA A 28 15.11 -6.96 27.14
N LEU A 29 15.26 -7.92 28.06
CA LEU A 29 15.68 -9.27 27.70
C LEU A 29 14.63 -9.96 26.83
N ASN A 30 13.34 -9.77 27.13
CA ASN A 30 12.28 -10.34 26.31
C ASN A 30 12.30 -9.80 24.87
N SER A 31 12.42 -8.48 24.69
CA SER A 31 12.55 -7.85 23.36
C SER A 31 13.80 -8.32 22.62
N PHE A 32 14.94 -8.47 23.32
CA PHE A 32 16.14 -9.02 22.73
C PHE A 32 15.92 -10.45 22.22
N LEU A 33 15.29 -11.32 23.02
CA LEU A 33 15.04 -12.71 22.65
C LEU A 33 14.02 -12.81 21.50
N GLU A 34 12.96 -12.01 21.53
CA GLU A 34 11.94 -11.95 20.47
C GLU A 34 12.56 -11.55 19.13
N ALA A 35 13.48 -10.58 19.12
CA ALA A 35 14.18 -10.16 17.90
C ALA A 35 15.20 -11.19 17.35
N ARG A 36 15.54 -12.26 18.10
CA ARG A 36 16.45 -13.34 17.65
C ARG A 36 15.75 -14.70 17.49
N ASN A 37 14.59 -14.86 18.12
CA ASN A 37 13.69 -15.99 18.00
C ASN A 37 12.25 -15.46 18.11
N PRO A 38 11.67 -14.95 17.02
CA PRO A 38 10.26 -14.53 17.01
C PRO A 38 9.34 -15.66 17.50
N GLY A 39 8.36 -15.33 18.34
CA GLY A 39 7.40 -16.25 18.94
C GLY A 39 7.93 -17.11 20.09
N TRP A 40 9.16 -16.90 20.58
CA TRP A 40 9.75 -17.82 21.58
C TRP A 40 8.90 -17.90 22.87
N ALA A 41 8.42 -16.76 23.37
CA ALA A 41 7.66 -16.67 24.61
C ALA A 41 6.31 -17.41 24.54
N ALA A 42 5.69 -17.44 23.36
CA ALA A 42 4.40 -18.09 23.12
C ALA A 42 4.43 -19.62 23.18
N THR A 43 5.62 -20.23 23.28
CA THR A 43 5.83 -21.68 23.32
C THR A 43 6.38 -22.18 24.66
N GLN A 44 6.41 -21.32 25.70
CA GLN A 44 7.00 -21.68 26.98
C GLN A 44 5.97 -22.24 27.97
N THR A 45 6.33 -23.32 28.65
CA THR A 45 5.62 -23.90 29.79
C THR A 45 5.98 -23.12 31.07
N VAL A 46 5.27 -22.02 31.29
CA VAL A 46 5.45 -21.11 32.44
C VAL A 46 4.32 -21.29 33.48
N PRO A 47 4.45 -20.81 34.73
CA PRO A 47 3.31 -20.84 35.65
C PRO A 47 2.17 -19.94 35.13
N PRO A 48 0.89 -20.28 35.39
CA PRO A 48 -0.21 -19.36 35.09
C PRO A 48 -0.08 -18.08 35.92
N SER A 49 -0.61 -16.97 35.40
CA SER A 49 -0.53 -15.67 36.09
C SER A 49 -1.82 -15.37 36.86
N ALA A 50 -1.79 -14.33 37.70
CA ALA A 50 -2.96 -13.83 38.43
C ALA A 50 -3.71 -14.92 39.24
N LEU A 51 -2.98 -15.87 39.84
CA LEU A 51 -3.58 -16.85 40.73
C LEU A 51 -4.23 -16.16 41.93
N VAL A 52 -5.54 -16.36 42.11
CA VAL A 52 -6.33 -15.81 43.20
C VAL A 52 -7.27 -16.86 43.79
N VAL A 53 -7.68 -16.63 45.03
CA VAL A 53 -8.78 -17.37 45.65
C VAL A 53 -10.10 -16.84 45.10
N GLY A 54 -10.90 -17.71 44.51
CA GLY A 54 -12.27 -17.44 44.13
C GLY A 54 -13.20 -17.57 45.34
N GLN A 55 -14.13 -18.52 45.29
CA GLN A 55 -15.04 -18.80 46.39
C GLN A 55 -14.42 -19.71 47.45
N VAL A 56 -14.71 -19.43 48.73
CA VAL A 56 -14.32 -20.27 49.86
C VAL A 56 -15.57 -20.76 50.58
N GLN A 57 -15.67 -22.07 50.78
CA GLN A 57 -16.74 -22.74 51.49
C GLN A 57 -16.20 -23.43 52.75
N GLN A 58 -17.06 -24.19 53.43
CA GLN A 58 -16.65 -24.94 54.63
C GLN A 58 -15.62 -26.02 54.32
N THR A 59 -15.72 -26.66 53.15
CA THR A 59 -14.86 -27.79 52.75
C THR A 59 -14.25 -27.62 51.38
N ASP A 60 -14.45 -26.48 50.73
CA ASP A 60 -14.12 -26.29 49.33
C ASP A 60 -13.50 -24.91 49.10
N VAL A 61 -12.48 -24.83 48.26
CA VAL A 61 -11.86 -23.56 47.82
C VAL A 61 -11.77 -23.59 46.30
N GLN A 62 -12.28 -22.55 45.65
CA GLN A 62 -12.07 -22.34 44.22
C GLN A 62 -10.79 -21.55 44.01
N LEU A 63 -9.92 -22.01 43.13
CA LEU A 63 -8.76 -21.28 42.64
C LEU A 63 -9.05 -20.79 41.22
N VAL A 64 -8.64 -19.57 40.90
CA VAL A 64 -8.83 -18.93 39.59
C VAL A 64 -7.50 -18.30 39.15
N TRP A 65 -7.16 -18.37 37.87
CA TRP A 65 -5.93 -17.83 37.30
C TRP A 65 -6.10 -17.47 35.82
N THR A 66 -5.14 -16.75 35.25
CA THR A 66 -5.03 -16.52 33.80
C THR A 66 -4.22 -17.64 33.15
N PRO A 67 -4.77 -18.36 32.14
CA PRO A 67 -4.04 -19.38 31.41
C PRO A 67 -2.77 -18.86 30.72
N ILE A 68 -1.79 -19.74 30.51
CA ILE A 68 -0.60 -19.42 29.74
C ILE A 68 -0.89 -19.36 28.24
N ALA A 69 -0.04 -18.65 27.47
CA ALA A 69 -0.18 -18.58 26.01
C ALA A 69 0.00 -19.96 25.33
N TYR A 70 0.90 -20.79 25.84
CA TYR A 70 1.20 -22.09 25.25
C TYR A 70 0.25 -23.20 25.72
N VAL A 71 -0.86 -23.37 25.02
CA VAL A 71 -1.88 -24.39 25.33
C VAL A 71 -1.80 -25.66 24.46
N GLY A 72 -0.90 -25.69 23.48
CA GLY A 72 -0.66 -26.83 22.58
C GLY A 72 0.02 -28.02 23.26
N ASP A 73 0.13 -29.12 22.51
CA ASP A 73 0.83 -30.37 22.88
C ASP A 73 0.34 -31.04 24.19
N GLY A 74 -0.91 -30.76 24.58
CA GLY A 74 -1.54 -31.33 25.77
C GLY A 74 -0.96 -30.79 27.09
N GLY A 75 -1.28 -31.45 28.20
CA GLY A 75 -0.87 -31.03 29.55
C GLY A 75 -1.97 -30.36 30.34
N ALA A 76 -1.65 -29.89 31.55
CA ALA A 76 -2.62 -29.36 32.51
C ALA A 76 -1.96 -28.49 33.59
N TYR A 77 -2.78 -27.75 34.33
CA TYR A 77 -2.38 -27.10 35.58
C TYR A 77 -2.47 -28.11 36.73
N GLN A 78 -1.39 -28.27 37.49
CA GLN A 78 -1.33 -29.13 38.67
C GLN A 78 -1.36 -28.28 39.94
N ILE A 79 -2.36 -28.54 40.78
CA ILE A 79 -2.58 -27.81 42.03
C ILE A 79 -1.89 -28.58 43.15
N GLN A 80 -1.07 -27.86 43.91
CA GLN A 80 -0.38 -28.37 45.08
C GLN A 80 -0.70 -27.46 46.27
N TYR A 81 -1.02 -28.04 47.42
CA TYR A 81 -1.34 -27.24 48.61
C TYR A 81 -0.96 -27.92 49.91
N GLY A 82 -0.79 -27.13 50.97
CA GLY A 82 -0.50 -27.60 52.33
C GLY A 82 -1.02 -26.63 53.38
N THR A 83 -0.90 -26.98 54.65
CA THR A 83 -1.32 -26.11 55.79
C THR A 83 -0.14 -25.36 56.41
N THR A 84 0.95 -25.18 55.66
CA THR A 84 2.17 -24.51 56.11
C THR A 84 2.70 -23.64 54.98
N SER A 85 2.85 -22.34 55.24
CA SER A 85 3.43 -21.40 54.28
C SER A 85 4.86 -21.80 53.94
N GLY A 86 5.22 -21.69 52.66
CA GLY A 86 6.51 -22.15 52.12
C GLY A 86 6.62 -23.66 51.90
N GLY A 87 5.54 -24.43 52.14
CA GLY A 87 5.45 -25.84 51.83
C GLY A 87 5.93 -26.78 52.96
N PRO A 88 5.99 -28.10 52.70
CA PRO A 88 5.82 -28.76 51.39
C PRO A 88 4.36 -28.75 50.88
N TYR A 89 4.17 -28.59 49.57
CA TYR A 89 2.87 -28.69 48.90
C TYR A 89 2.76 -30.03 48.17
N PRO A 90 2.07 -31.04 48.73
CA PRO A 90 1.77 -32.25 47.98
C PRO A 90 0.87 -31.95 46.77
N PHE A 91 1.08 -32.69 45.67
CA PHE A 91 0.15 -32.71 44.55
C PHE A 91 -1.24 -33.14 45.02
N SER A 92 -2.27 -32.40 44.58
CA SER A 92 -3.66 -32.70 44.90
C SER A 92 -4.46 -33.12 43.68
N VAL A 93 -4.60 -32.22 42.71
CA VAL A 93 -5.50 -32.38 41.56
C VAL A 93 -4.92 -31.61 40.38
N GLN A 94 -5.38 -31.93 39.17
CA GLN A 94 -5.03 -31.19 37.96
C GLN A 94 -6.27 -30.90 37.12
N THR A 95 -6.17 -29.88 36.27
CA THR A 95 -7.18 -29.57 35.26
C THR A 95 -7.17 -30.60 34.11
N GLY A 96 -8.18 -30.53 33.24
CA GLY A 96 -8.25 -31.39 32.05
C GLY A 96 -7.29 -30.96 30.93
N ASP A 97 -6.99 -29.67 30.87
CA ASP A 97 -6.17 -29.03 29.84
C ASP A 97 -5.51 -27.75 30.39
N LYS A 98 -4.79 -27.04 29.51
CA LYS A 98 -4.15 -25.76 29.80
C LYS A 98 -5.03 -24.54 29.46
N VAL A 99 -6.27 -24.73 28.98
CA VAL A 99 -7.19 -23.60 28.75
C VAL A 99 -8.06 -23.32 29.98
N ALA A 100 -8.18 -24.27 30.91
CA ALA A 100 -8.87 -24.08 32.18
C ALA A 100 -8.28 -22.90 32.98
N ASP A 101 -9.16 -22.00 33.41
CA ASP A 101 -8.85 -20.79 34.17
C ASP A 101 -9.19 -20.92 35.67
N SER A 102 -9.74 -22.07 36.08
CA SER A 102 -10.17 -22.30 37.46
C SER A 102 -10.33 -23.77 37.80
N ILE A 103 -10.29 -24.08 39.11
CA ILE A 103 -10.63 -25.41 39.64
C ILE A 103 -11.16 -25.34 41.07
N TRP A 104 -12.04 -26.27 41.44
CA TRP A 104 -12.48 -26.48 42.82
C TRP A 104 -11.61 -27.51 43.54
N ILE A 105 -11.15 -27.15 44.73
CA ILE A 105 -10.45 -28.03 45.66
C ILE A 105 -11.42 -28.42 46.77
N SER A 106 -11.86 -29.68 46.75
CA SER A 106 -12.86 -30.21 47.66
C SER A 106 -12.27 -31.08 48.77
N GLY A 107 -13.01 -31.22 49.87
CA GLY A 107 -12.65 -32.09 50.99
C GLY A 107 -11.65 -31.49 51.98
N LEU A 108 -11.53 -30.16 52.01
CA LEU A 108 -10.70 -29.42 52.96
C LEU A 108 -11.34 -29.42 54.36
N THR A 109 -10.50 -29.28 55.39
CA THR A 109 -10.99 -29.22 56.78
C THR A 109 -11.57 -27.83 57.06
N PRO A 110 -12.79 -27.69 57.64
CA PRO A 110 -13.34 -26.39 58.01
C PRO A 110 -12.44 -25.60 58.97
N ASN A 111 -12.49 -24.27 58.89
CA ASN A 111 -11.68 -23.35 59.72
C ASN A 111 -10.17 -23.68 59.71
N THR A 112 -9.65 -24.03 58.54
CA THR A 112 -8.23 -24.38 58.34
C THR A 112 -7.66 -23.54 57.21
N GLU A 113 -6.50 -22.92 57.47
CA GLU A 113 -5.75 -22.18 56.47
C GLU A 113 -4.93 -23.14 55.59
N TYR A 114 -5.08 -22.98 54.28
CA TYR A 114 -4.35 -23.71 53.26
C TYR A 114 -3.58 -22.73 52.38
N TYR A 115 -2.39 -23.14 51.96
CA TYR A 115 -1.51 -22.42 51.05
C TYR A 115 -1.43 -23.19 49.74
N PHE A 116 -1.72 -22.52 48.63
CA PHE A 116 -1.85 -23.11 47.30
C PHE A 116 -0.78 -22.54 46.37
N VAL A 117 -0.23 -23.42 45.55
CA VAL A 117 0.60 -23.10 44.38
C VAL A 117 0.10 -23.90 43.19
N VAL A 118 0.24 -23.33 42.00
CA VAL A 118 -0.08 -23.99 40.73
C VAL A 118 1.18 -24.10 39.90
N VAL A 119 1.35 -25.21 39.20
CA VAL A 119 2.36 -25.37 38.15
C VAL A 119 1.69 -25.77 36.86
N THR A 120 2.26 -25.39 35.73
CA THR A 120 1.88 -25.94 34.42
C THR A 120 2.74 -27.15 34.13
N HIS A 121 2.11 -28.25 33.73
CA HIS A 121 2.79 -29.46 33.27
C HIS A 121 2.51 -29.70 31.79
N THR A 122 3.57 -29.84 31.00
CA THR A 122 3.51 -30.24 29.58
C THR A 122 4.19 -31.60 29.43
N PRO A 123 3.50 -32.62 28.89
CA PRO A 123 4.12 -33.93 28.64
C PRO A 123 5.18 -33.85 27.54
N ALA A 124 6.00 -34.89 27.38
CA ALA A 124 6.92 -34.98 26.26
C ALA A 124 6.14 -35.04 24.92
N HIS A 125 6.64 -34.34 23.91
CA HIS A 125 6.06 -34.25 22.57
C HIS A 125 7.17 -34.05 21.51
N ASP A 126 6.81 -33.96 20.22
CA ASP A 126 7.78 -34.00 19.13
C ASP A 126 8.84 -32.89 19.21
N ASN A 127 8.45 -31.68 19.64
CA ASN A 127 9.35 -30.54 19.78
C ASN A 127 10.09 -30.48 21.12
N GLN A 128 9.70 -31.30 22.11
CA GLN A 128 10.35 -31.39 23.42
C GLN A 128 10.23 -32.81 23.99
N GLN A 129 11.34 -33.54 23.94
CA GLN A 129 11.38 -34.96 24.31
C GLN A 129 11.32 -35.21 25.83
N ASN A 130 11.33 -34.17 26.65
CA ASN A 130 11.14 -34.25 28.10
C ASN A 130 9.76 -33.74 28.50
N ALA A 131 9.15 -34.34 29.52
CA ALA A 131 8.05 -33.67 30.19
C ALA A 131 8.60 -32.49 31.01
N VAL A 132 7.96 -31.33 30.89
CA VAL A 132 8.43 -30.10 31.52
C VAL A 132 7.35 -29.58 32.47
N THR A 133 7.76 -29.20 33.68
CA THR A 133 6.90 -28.57 34.68
C THR A 133 7.46 -27.20 34.99
N SER A 134 6.59 -26.20 35.07
CA SER A 134 6.98 -24.84 35.42
C SER A 134 7.42 -24.71 36.88
N GLU A 135 8.01 -23.57 37.23
CA GLU A 135 8.11 -23.13 38.63
C GLU A 135 6.71 -22.94 39.25
N PHE A 136 6.65 -22.82 40.58
CA PHE A 136 5.42 -22.46 41.28
C PHE A 136 4.95 -21.05 40.88
N THR A 137 3.64 -20.88 40.80
CA THR A 137 3.04 -19.55 40.98
C THR A 137 3.48 -18.94 42.31
N GLN A 138 3.23 -17.63 42.47
CA GLN A 138 3.24 -17.04 43.80
C GLN A 138 2.25 -17.82 44.72
N GLU A 139 2.69 -18.12 45.94
CA GLU A 139 1.85 -18.76 46.95
C GLU A 139 0.68 -17.82 47.31
N ILE A 140 -0.52 -18.39 47.35
CA ILE A 140 -1.71 -17.75 47.91
C ILE A 140 -2.26 -18.59 49.05
N SER A 141 -2.99 -18.00 50.00
CA SER A 141 -3.65 -18.74 51.06
C SER A 141 -5.16 -18.48 51.12
N ALA A 142 -5.91 -19.47 51.61
CA ALA A 142 -7.33 -19.36 51.92
C ALA A 142 -7.65 -20.12 53.22
N THR A 143 -8.50 -19.53 54.07
CA THR A 143 -9.02 -20.20 55.27
C THR A 143 -10.46 -20.63 55.03
N THR A 144 -10.74 -21.93 55.11
CA THR A 144 -12.10 -22.48 54.96
C THR A 144 -13.05 -21.95 56.04
N LEU A 145 -14.33 -21.81 55.70
CA LEU A 145 -15.29 -21.16 56.60
C LEU A 145 -15.61 -21.97 57.87
N ASN A 146 -15.94 -21.26 58.95
CA ASN A 146 -16.44 -21.85 60.20
C ASN A 146 -17.85 -22.43 60.05
N SER A 147 -18.15 -23.48 60.81
CA SER A 147 -19.49 -24.06 60.92
C SER A 147 -20.41 -23.18 61.79
N GLY A 148 -20.89 -22.03 61.31
CA GLY A 148 -21.89 -21.23 62.04
C GLY A 148 -22.16 -19.83 61.49
N SER A 149 -23.41 -19.58 61.09
CA SER A 149 -23.91 -18.32 60.53
C SER A 149 -24.18 -17.25 61.60
N GLY A 150 -23.67 -16.03 61.38
CA GLY A 150 -24.29 -14.78 61.82
C GLY A 150 -24.64 -13.97 60.58
N SER A 151 -25.90 -13.58 60.41
CA SER A 151 -26.35 -12.75 59.28
C SER A 151 -25.71 -11.36 59.40
N VAL A 152 -24.73 -11.09 58.56
CA VAL A 152 -24.11 -9.77 58.43
C VAL A 152 -24.94 -8.97 57.41
N ASP A 153 -25.30 -7.73 57.73
CA ASP A 153 -25.99 -6.85 56.77
C ASP A 153 -24.98 -6.37 55.72
N CYS A 154 -25.07 -6.95 54.53
CA CYS A 154 -24.13 -6.78 53.44
C CYS A 154 -24.75 -5.97 52.29
N TYR A 155 -24.02 -4.96 51.83
CA TYR A 155 -24.44 -4.06 50.77
C TYR A 155 -23.63 -4.31 49.50
N LEU A 156 -24.30 -4.33 48.34
CA LEU A 156 -23.63 -4.58 47.05
C LEU A 156 -22.84 -3.35 46.60
N LEU A 157 -21.59 -3.55 46.18
CA LEU A 157 -20.83 -2.56 45.42
C LEU A 157 -20.97 -2.87 43.92
N ARG A 158 -21.64 -2.01 43.16
CA ARG A 158 -21.65 -2.10 41.69
C ARG A 158 -20.48 -1.31 41.15
N ARG A 159 -19.85 -1.86 40.13
CA ARG A 159 -18.65 -1.31 39.51
C ARG A 159 -18.92 -1.20 38.02
N SER A 160 -18.52 -0.09 37.45
CA SER A 160 -18.60 0.12 36.02
C SER A 160 -17.45 0.99 35.54
N HIS A 161 -17.19 0.97 34.24
CA HIS A 161 -16.29 1.92 33.62
C HIS A 161 -16.88 2.48 32.32
N GLN A 162 -16.34 3.60 31.89
CA GLN A 162 -16.50 4.12 30.54
C GLN A 162 -15.13 4.31 29.90
N GLY A 163 -15.04 4.21 28.58
CA GLY A 163 -13.76 4.20 27.86
C GLY A 163 -13.04 2.84 27.97
N GLN A 164 -11.77 2.81 27.58
CA GLN A 164 -10.98 1.57 27.47
C GLN A 164 -10.00 1.40 28.64
N GLY A 165 -10.15 0.29 29.36
CA GLY A 165 -9.33 -0.11 30.50
C GLY A 165 -10.00 -1.27 31.25
N ASP A 166 -9.35 -1.72 32.32
CA ASP A 166 -9.82 -2.83 33.15
C ASP A 166 -11.10 -2.46 33.92
N GLU A 167 -11.87 -3.48 34.32
CA GLU A 167 -12.93 -3.32 35.32
C GLU A 167 -12.35 -2.93 36.69
N ILE A 168 -13.09 -2.14 37.48
CA ILE A 168 -12.62 -1.71 38.81
C ILE A 168 -12.41 -2.93 39.71
N ALA A 169 -11.22 -3.11 40.26
CA ALA A 169 -10.96 -4.08 41.32
C ALA A 169 -11.10 -3.42 42.71
N ALA A 170 -11.55 -4.17 43.71
CA ALA A 170 -11.67 -3.70 45.09
C ALA A 170 -10.92 -4.65 46.04
N ILE A 171 -10.20 -4.09 47.00
CA ILE A 171 -9.50 -4.82 48.06
C ILE A 171 -10.02 -4.32 49.42
N PRO A 172 -10.59 -5.21 50.26
CA PRO A 172 -10.88 -6.63 49.99
C PRO A 172 -11.96 -6.81 48.90
N THR A 173 -12.11 -8.03 48.36
CA THR A 173 -13.08 -8.36 47.29
C THR A 173 -14.52 -8.57 47.78
N SER A 174 -14.69 -8.76 49.10
CA SER A 174 -15.95 -8.76 49.85
C SER A 174 -15.66 -8.69 51.35
N SER A 175 -16.59 -8.19 52.15
CA SER A 175 -16.47 -8.25 53.61
C SER A 175 -16.59 -9.68 54.14
N THR A 176 -15.96 -9.93 55.29
CA THR A 176 -16.10 -11.21 55.99
C THR A 176 -17.56 -11.50 56.32
N GLY A 177 -18.11 -12.61 55.81
CA GLY A 177 -19.51 -13.00 56.01
C GLY A 177 -20.50 -12.46 54.97
N CYS A 178 -20.01 -11.75 53.94
CA CYS A 178 -20.80 -11.25 52.83
C CYS A 178 -20.53 -12.03 51.53
N ASP A 179 -21.51 -12.10 50.63
CA ASP A 179 -21.29 -12.64 49.27
C ASP A 179 -20.27 -11.79 48.51
N ALA A 180 -19.63 -12.37 47.49
CA ALA A 180 -18.67 -11.67 46.62
C ALA A 180 -19.22 -10.33 46.11
N GLY A 181 -18.39 -9.27 46.19
CA GLY A 181 -18.79 -7.91 45.81
C GLY A 181 -19.76 -7.21 46.78
N LYS A 182 -20.05 -7.81 47.95
CA LYS A 182 -20.83 -7.18 49.01
C LYS A 182 -20.00 -6.88 50.25
N TYR A 183 -20.34 -5.81 50.93
CA TYR A 183 -19.56 -5.26 52.02
C TYR A 183 -20.40 -4.78 53.20
N VAL A 184 -19.82 -4.77 54.40
CA VAL A 184 -20.43 -4.17 55.58
C VAL A 184 -20.24 -2.66 55.58
N ALA A 185 -21.22 -1.95 56.15
CA ALA A 185 -21.12 -0.51 56.31
C ALA A 185 -19.89 -0.12 57.17
N GLY A 186 -19.14 0.87 56.69
CA GLY A 186 -17.95 1.42 57.34
C GLY A 186 -16.64 0.71 57.00
N GLU A 187 -16.65 -0.36 56.19
CA GLU A 187 -15.41 -1.00 55.74
C GLU A 187 -14.71 -0.14 54.68
N ALA A 188 -13.39 0.03 54.85
CA ALA A 188 -12.55 0.77 53.91
C ALA A 188 -12.06 -0.16 52.80
N LEU A 189 -12.35 0.19 51.56
CA LEU A 189 -11.97 -0.53 50.35
C LEU A 189 -10.91 0.28 49.61
N THR A 190 -9.89 -0.39 49.07
CA THR A 190 -8.97 0.20 48.08
C THR A 190 -9.41 -0.25 46.70
N LEU A 191 -9.67 0.71 45.82
CA LEU A 191 -10.11 0.48 44.44
C LEU A 191 -8.93 0.61 43.48
N PHE A 192 -8.88 -0.22 42.44
CA PHE A 192 -7.84 -0.21 41.40
C PHE A 192 -8.48 -0.23 40.01
N ALA A 193 -7.90 0.52 39.08
CA ALA A 193 -8.33 0.60 37.69
C ALA A 193 -7.10 0.86 36.81
N ASN A 194 -6.88 0.06 35.78
CA ASN A 194 -5.78 0.27 34.84
C ASN A 194 -6.32 0.68 33.47
N PRO A 195 -5.91 1.84 32.93
CA PRO A 195 -6.27 2.23 31.58
C PRO A 195 -5.58 1.34 30.52
N ALA A 196 -6.22 1.18 29.37
CA ALA A 196 -5.61 0.54 28.19
C ALA A 196 -4.48 1.40 27.59
N THR A 197 -3.70 0.84 26.65
CA THR A 197 -2.65 1.57 25.92
C THR A 197 -3.21 2.84 25.29
N ASP A 198 -2.54 3.98 25.49
CA ASP A 198 -2.95 5.32 25.07
C ASP A 198 -4.20 5.90 25.77
N TRP A 199 -4.62 5.33 26.89
CA TRP A 199 -5.67 5.88 27.76
C TRP A 199 -5.12 6.28 29.13
N ARG A 200 -5.85 7.13 29.85
CA ARG A 200 -5.62 7.44 31.27
C ARG A 200 -6.93 7.49 32.03
N ILE A 201 -6.88 7.45 33.36
CA ILE A 201 -8.07 7.75 34.17
C ILE A 201 -8.34 9.26 34.12
N GLY A 202 -9.55 9.60 33.70
CA GLY A 202 -10.08 10.96 33.69
C GLY A 202 -10.70 11.33 35.03
N SER A 203 -11.53 10.43 35.60
CA SER A 203 -12.17 10.65 36.90
C SER A 203 -12.62 9.33 37.55
N TRP A 204 -12.86 9.40 38.86
CA TRP A 204 -13.60 8.40 39.62
C TRP A 204 -14.96 8.99 40.02
N SER A 205 -15.93 8.13 40.32
CA SER A 205 -17.23 8.56 40.87
C SER A 205 -17.73 7.57 41.91
N GLY A 206 -18.40 8.08 42.95
CA GLY A 206 -18.90 7.25 44.04
C GLY A 206 -17.79 6.74 44.98
N THR A 207 -16.60 7.31 44.92
CA THR A 207 -15.45 6.96 45.74
C THR A 207 -15.24 8.01 46.85
N ASP A 208 -14.22 7.81 47.69
CA ASP A 208 -13.82 8.79 48.70
C ASP A 208 -13.13 10.01 48.08
N ASP A 209 -12.57 9.90 46.86
CA ASP A 209 -12.01 11.00 46.06
C ASP A 209 -12.44 10.92 44.59
N ASP A 210 -13.60 11.49 44.28
CA ASP A 210 -14.12 11.55 42.90
C ASP A 210 -13.32 12.47 41.97
N THR A 211 -12.29 13.16 42.47
CA THR A 211 -11.39 13.97 41.64
C THR A 211 -10.07 13.26 41.31
N GLY A 212 -9.88 12.04 41.83
CA GLY A 212 -8.69 11.24 41.61
C GLY A 212 -8.45 10.93 40.13
N THR A 213 -7.19 10.94 39.70
CA THR A 213 -6.74 10.50 38.36
C THR A 213 -5.71 9.38 38.41
N GLY A 214 -5.39 8.92 39.62
CA GLY A 214 -4.52 7.76 39.82
C GLY A 214 -5.24 6.45 39.55
N THR A 215 -4.46 5.40 39.29
CA THR A 215 -4.92 4.01 39.13
C THR A 215 -5.46 3.40 40.41
N THR A 216 -5.43 4.15 41.53
CA THR A 216 -5.93 3.72 42.83
C THR A 216 -6.83 4.78 43.45
N ASN A 217 -7.90 4.34 44.13
CA ASN A 217 -8.77 5.18 44.94
C ASN A 217 -9.22 4.43 46.21
N ALA A 218 -9.99 5.08 47.07
CA ALA A 218 -10.58 4.47 48.26
C ALA A 218 -12.10 4.61 48.26
N LEU A 219 -12.79 3.72 48.97
CA LEU A 219 -14.20 3.85 49.29
C LEU A 219 -14.45 3.36 50.71
N THR A 220 -15.07 4.17 51.55
CA THR A 220 -15.68 3.70 52.79
C THR A 220 -17.12 3.26 52.52
N MET A 221 -17.40 1.96 52.61
CA MET A 221 -18.70 1.40 52.21
C MET A 221 -19.86 2.00 53.02
N PRO A 222 -20.90 2.57 52.38
CA PRO A 222 -22.06 3.10 53.10
C PRO A 222 -23.03 2.00 53.54
N ALA A 223 -24.01 2.37 54.39
CA ALA A 223 -25.07 1.46 54.86
C ALA A 223 -26.20 1.24 53.83
N ASN A 224 -25.84 1.16 52.54
CA ASN A 224 -26.71 0.87 51.41
C ASN A 224 -25.85 0.34 50.24
N SER A 225 -26.47 -0.35 49.28
CA SER A 225 -25.74 -0.71 48.04
C SER A 225 -25.28 0.57 47.34
N HIS A 226 -24.08 0.53 46.79
CA HIS A 226 -23.36 1.69 46.31
C HIS A 226 -22.75 1.40 44.94
N ASP A 227 -22.65 2.43 44.12
CA ASP A 227 -22.13 2.31 42.76
C ASP A 227 -20.85 3.15 42.66
N VAL A 228 -19.78 2.54 42.15
CA VAL A 228 -18.53 3.23 41.79
C VAL A 228 -18.31 3.12 40.30
N ALA A 229 -17.80 4.18 39.69
CA ALA A 229 -17.39 4.14 38.30
C ALA A 229 -16.07 4.86 38.06
N VAL A 230 -15.36 4.43 37.02
CA VAL A 230 -14.14 5.07 36.53
C VAL A 230 -14.34 5.48 35.08
N GLU A 231 -13.93 6.70 34.74
CA GLU A 231 -13.95 7.19 33.37
C GLU A 231 -12.53 7.15 32.81
N TYR A 232 -12.28 6.29 31.82
CA TYR A 232 -11.05 6.32 31.04
C TYR A 232 -11.18 7.31 29.90
N VAL A 233 -10.16 8.15 29.74
CA VAL A 233 -10.08 9.14 28.65
C VAL A 233 -8.87 8.86 27.77
N GLN A 234 -9.11 8.76 26.47
CA GLN A 234 -8.04 8.56 25.49
C GLN A 234 -7.08 9.76 25.50
N LEU A 235 -5.78 9.48 25.47
CA LEU A 235 -4.73 10.49 25.34
C LEU A 235 -4.68 11.00 23.89
N PRO A 236 -4.34 12.29 23.69
CA PRO A 236 -4.05 12.80 22.36
C PRO A 236 -2.75 12.18 21.83
N ILE A 237 -2.80 11.60 20.63
CA ILE A 237 -1.66 11.03 19.90
C ILE A 237 -1.43 11.90 18.66
N VAL A 238 -0.22 12.43 18.53
CA VAL A 238 0.19 13.24 17.37
C VAL A 238 1.13 12.44 16.49
N THR A 239 0.90 12.51 15.18
CA THR A 239 1.68 11.82 14.14
C THR A 239 1.93 12.76 12.95
N PHE A 240 3.00 12.51 12.19
CA PHE A 240 3.08 13.04 10.83
C PHE A 240 2.02 12.37 9.95
N ALA A 241 1.44 13.11 9.01
CA ALA A 241 0.43 12.56 8.10
C ALA A 241 1.03 11.57 7.09
N ALA A 242 2.33 11.67 6.81
CA ALA A 242 3.13 10.77 5.98
C ALA A 242 4.46 10.48 6.70
N ALA A 243 4.98 9.26 6.55
CA ALA A 243 6.28 8.87 7.10
C ALA A 243 7.45 9.39 6.23
N GLU A 244 7.18 9.64 4.96
CA GLU A 244 8.12 10.18 3.98
C GLU A 244 7.41 11.21 3.09
N LEU A 245 8.14 12.24 2.66
CA LEU A 245 7.64 13.25 1.74
C LEU A 245 8.74 13.70 0.78
N SER A 246 8.50 13.60 -0.52
CA SER A 246 9.38 14.14 -1.55
C SER A 246 8.95 15.57 -1.91
N LEU A 247 9.88 16.51 -1.84
CA LEU A 247 9.69 17.93 -2.15
C LEU A 247 10.70 18.34 -3.21
N PRO A 248 10.27 18.97 -4.32
CA PRO A 248 11.22 19.57 -5.26
C PRO A 248 12.03 20.66 -4.58
N GLU A 249 13.31 20.77 -4.93
CA GLU A 249 14.21 21.81 -4.44
C GLU A 249 13.69 23.23 -4.74
N GLY A 250 13.22 23.48 -5.96
CA GLY A 250 12.54 24.73 -6.36
C GLY A 250 11.15 24.97 -5.75
N SER A 251 10.67 24.12 -4.83
CA SER A 251 9.34 24.31 -4.21
C SER A 251 9.26 25.55 -3.32
N GLY A 252 10.40 26.01 -2.79
CA GLY A 252 10.52 27.12 -1.85
C GLY A 252 9.84 26.86 -0.51
N ARG A 253 8.51 26.71 -0.47
CA ARG A 253 7.74 26.41 0.75
C ARG A 253 6.76 25.26 0.56
N ALA A 254 6.91 24.25 1.40
CA ALA A 254 6.00 23.10 1.47
C ALA A 254 5.15 23.13 2.75
N GLN A 255 3.93 22.61 2.66
CA GLN A 255 3.03 22.43 3.81
C GLN A 255 3.17 21.01 4.37
N ILE A 256 3.77 20.89 5.56
CA ILE A 256 3.85 19.61 6.27
C ILE A 256 2.64 19.48 7.19
N ARG A 257 1.94 18.33 7.12
CA ARG A 257 0.72 18.06 7.90
C ARG A 257 0.98 17.11 9.06
N LEU A 258 0.40 17.43 10.20
CA LEU A 258 0.32 16.59 11.39
C LEU A 258 -1.13 16.15 11.62
N ARG A 259 -1.32 14.94 12.15
CA ARG A 259 -2.62 14.36 12.51
C ARG A 259 -2.71 14.13 14.02
N LEU A 260 -3.93 14.26 14.54
CA LEU A 260 -4.29 14.05 15.93
C LEU A 260 -5.42 13.01 16.02
N ASN A 261 -5.23 11.96 16.81
CA ASN A 261 -6.18 10.84 16.93
C ASN A 261 -7.57 11.21 17.48
N LYS A 262 -7.70 12.38 18.15
CA LYS A 262 -8.96 12.86 18.72
C LYS A 262 -9.03 14.37 18.75
N ILE A 263 -10.24 14.92 18.76
CA ILE A 263 -10.45 16.35 18.98
C ILE A 263 -10.09 16.74 20.42
N THR A 264 -9.41 17.88 20.59
CA THR A 264 -9.18 18.51 21.90
C THR A 264 -10.01 19.79 22.06
N PRO A 265 -10.56 20.06 23.26
CA PRO A 265 -11.34 21.28 23.52
C PRO A 265 -10.48 22.53 23.76
N ALA A 266 -9.16 22.36 23.90
CA ALA A 266 -8.16 23.40 24.09
C ALA A 266 -7.07 23.23 23.02
N PRO A 267 -6.32 24.30 22.68
CA PRO A 267 -5.25 24.20 21.70
C PRO A 267 -4.15 23.25 22.19
N LEU A 268 -3.63 22.42 21.29
CA LEU A 268 -2.56 21.47 21.59
C LEU A 268 -1.29 21.87 20.82
N ALA A 269 -0.23 22.22 21.53
CA ALA A 269 1.05 22.57 20.93
C ALA A 269 2.04 21.40 20.99
N VAL A 270 2.70 21.15 19.87
CA VAL A 270 3.83 20.22 19.72
C VAL A 270 5.01 20.95 19.10
N THR A 271 6.22 20.42 19.25
CA THR A 271 7.42 21.00 18.65
C THR A 271 7.97 20.07 17.58
N VAL A 272 8.20 20.63 16.39
CA VAL A 272 8.87 19.95 15.28
C VAL A 272 10.27 20.54 15.13
N THR A 273 11.28 19.69 15.12
CA THR A 273 12.67 20.04 14.88
C THR A 273 13.18 19.32 13.64
N SER A 274 14.04 19.96 12.84
CA SER A 274 14.75 19.26 11.76
C SER A 274 16.16 18.82 12.19
N GLU A 275 16.58 17.67 11.67
CA GLU A 275 17.90 17.08 11.82
C GLU A 275 18.46 16.80 10.42
N ASN A 276 19.73 17.16 10.19
CA ASN A 276 20.40 16.97 8.91
C ASN A 276 20.51 15.48 8.57
N GLY A 277 20.41 15.15 7.27
CA GLY A 277 20.76 13.85 6.71
C GLY A 277 21.91 14.01 5.72
N SER A 278 21.70 13.71 4.43
CA SER A 278 22.58 14.25 3.39
C SER A 278 22.35 15.75 3.21
N ALA A 279 21.09 16.20 3.28
CA ALA A 279 20.75 17.62 3.31
C ALA A 279 21.17 18.28 4.63
N THR A 280 21.71 19.49 4.50
CA THR A 280 22.31 20.35 5.49
C THR A 280 21.50 21.64 5.72
N GLY A 281 21.12 21.86 6.99
CA GLY A 281 20.40 23.07 7.36
C GLY A 281 21.22 24.35 7.14
N GLY A 282 20.66 25.27 6.37
CA GLY A 282 21.27 26.56 5.99
C GLY A 282 21.85 26.60 4.57
N THR A 283 21.99 25.46 3.91
CA THR A 283 22.28 25.35 2.47
C THR A 283 21.03 24.89 1.73
N ASP A 284 20.47 23.74 2.12
CA ASP A 284 19.46 23.04 1.29
C ASP A 284 18.05 23.18 1.90
N PHE A 285 17.98 23.60 3.17
CA PHE A 285 16.73 23.95 3.84
C PHE A 285 16.93 24.93 4.99
N VAL A 286 15.86 25.63 5.39
CA VAL A 286 15.88 26.46 6.59
C VAL A 286 15.70 25.59 7.84
N GLN A 287 16.71 25.57 8.70
CA GLN A 287 16.66 24.77 9.93
C GLN A 287 15.43 25.11 10.81
N LEU A 288 14.72 24.08 11.24
CA LEU A 288 13.42 24.19 11.87
C LEU A 288 13.51 23.84 13.36
N ASN A 289 12.96 24.72 14.20
CA ASN A 289 12.58 24.42 15.57
C ASN A 289 11.31 25.21 15.87
N ARG A 290 10.16 24.61 15.58
CA ARG A 290 8.89 25.32 15.50
C ARG A 290 7.83 24.66 16.37
N ALA A 291 7.08 25.48 17.11
CA ALA A 291 5.86 25.05 17.75
C ALA A 291 4.69 25.03 16.73
N VAL A 292 4.04 23.88 16.59
CA VAL A 292 2.85 23.66 15.76
C VAL A 292 1.66 23.47 16.68
N THR A 293 0.58 24.20 16.45
CA THR A 293 -0.60 24.19 17.34
C THR A 293 -1.83 23.71 16.62
N PHE A 294 -2.43 22.64 17.12
CA PHE A 294 -3.79 22.23 16.75
C PHE A 294 -4.78 23.17 17.40
N ALA A 295 -5.65 23.80 16.59
CA ALA A 295 -6.74 24.62 17.10
C ALA A 295 -7.77 23.76 17.86
N PRO A 296 -8.47 24.30 18.86
CA PRO A 296 -9.60 23.61 19.50
C PRO A 296 -10.58 23.09 18.45
N GLY A 297 -10.99 21.83 18.54
CA GLY A 297 -11.90 21.24 17.54
C GLY A 297 -11.21 20.63 16.32
N SER A 298 -9.92 20.89 16.06
CA SER A 298 -9.21 20.37 14.91
C SER A 298 -8.47 19.07 15.22
N GLN A 299 -8.44 18.15 14.24
CA GLN A 299 -7.59 16.96 14.27
C GLN A 299 -6.39 17.07 13.33
N GLU A 300 -6.25 18.19 12.64
CA GLU A 300 -5.15 18.47 11.73
C GLU A 300 -4.51 19.82 12.05
N ALA A 301 -3.21 19.88 11.87
CA ALA A 301 -2.44 21.12 11.86
C ALA A 301 -1.38 21.01 10.77
N SER A 302 -1.06 22.13 10.14
CA SER A 302 0.05 22.20 9.19
C SER A 302 1.02 23.31 9.56
N PHE A 303 2.23 23.21 9.03
CA PHE A 303 3.22 24.26 9.12
C PHE A 303 4.01 24.35 7.81
N GLU A 304 4.53 25.54 7.52
CA GLU A 304 5.45 25.77 6.41
C GLU A 304 6.83 25.25 6.78
N PHE A 305 7.38 24.45 5.87
CA PHE A 305 8.77 24.04 5.80
C PHE A 305 9.38 24.68 4.55
N GLU A 306 10.57 25.25 4.65
CA GLU A 306 11.21 26.01 3.58
C GLU A 306 12.43 25.23 3.07
N VAL A 307 12.38 24.87 1.80
CA VAL A 307 13.48 24.26 1.04
C VAL A 307 14.22 25.42 0.37
N LEU A 308 15.55 25.34 0.38
CA LEU A 308 16.40 26.35 -0.24
C LEU A 308 16.88 25.76 -1.56
N ASP A 309 16.62 26.50 -2.63
CA ASP A 309 17.01 26.19 -3.99
C ASP A 309 18.38 26.81 -4.26
N ASP A 310 19.34 26.04 -4.77
CA ASP A 310 20.64 26.54 -5.17
C ASP A 310 21.02 26.34 -6.65
N SER A 311 22.24 25.90 -6.95
CA SER A 311 22.69 25.67 -8.33
C SER A 311 23.68 24.50 -8.42
N ALA A 312 23.82 23.74 -7.34
CA ALA A 312 24.74 22.63 -7.23
C ALA A 312 23.96 21.33 -7.26
N ASP A 313 24.25 20.46 -8.24
CA ASP A 313 23.78 19.07 -8.17
C ASP A 313 24.52 18.35 -7.04
N GLU A 314 23.75 18.02 -6.04
CA GLU A 314 24.13 17.26 -4.86
C GLU A 314 23.40 15.89 -4.83
N GLY A 315 22.58 15.62 -5.86
CA GLY A 315 21.65 14.50 -5.96
C GLY A 315 20.49 14.65 -4.98
N ASN A 316 19.48 13.76 -5.07
CA ASN A 316 18.39 13.78 -4.11
C ASN A 316 18.92 13.62 -2.68
N GLU A 317 18.60 14.60 -1.84
CA GLU A 317 19.08 14.63 -0.48
C GLU A 317 17.99 14.35 0.53
N THR A 318 18.36 13.94 1.73
CA THR A 318 17.42 13.58 2.80
C THR A 318 17.69 14.34 4.07
N LEU A 319 16.62 14.66 4.79
CA LEU A 319 16.67 15.16 6.17
C LEU A 319 15.53 14.53 6.98
N THR A 320 15.64 14.60 8.31
CA THR A 320 14.62 14.07 9.21
C THR A 320 13.91 15.19 9.98
N LEU A 321 12.58 15.20 9.96
CA LEU A 321 11.77 15.99 10.87
C LEU A 321 11.42 15.14 12.09
N ARG A 322 11.60 15.69 13.29
CA ARG A 322 11.36 15.01 14.56
C ARG A 322 10.30 15.72 15.37
N LEU A 323 9.32 14.96 15.84
CA LEU A 323 8.22 15.44 16.65
C LEU A 323 8.53 15.26 18.15
N SER A 324 8.19 16.27 18.93
CA SER A 324 8.19 16.21 20.40
C SER A 324 6.93 16.87 20.96
N ALA A 325 6.45 16.35 22.09
CA ALA A 325 5.19 16.79 22.69
C ALA A 325 5.34 16.96 24.21
N PRO A 326 4.52 17.83 24.84
CA PRO A 326 4.50 18.00 26.29
C PRO A 326 3.92 16.76 27.01
N GLN A 327 4.10 16.70 28.33
CA GLN A 327 3.56 15.63 29.16
C GLN A 327 2.03 15.51 28.99
N GLY A 328 1.53 14.28 28.81
CA GLY A 328 0.11 14.00 28.62
C GLY A 328 -0.35 13.98 27.16
N VAL A 329 0.58 14.05 26.22
CA VAL A 329 0.41 13.80 24.78
C VAL A 329 1.36 12.70 24.37
N ILE A 330 0.89 11.78 23.53
CA ILE A 330 1.71 10.70 22.98
C ILE A 330 2.19 11.11 21.60
N VAL A 331 3.47 10.84 21.33
CA VAL A 331 4.05 10.95 19.99
C VAL A 331 3.96 9.56 19.37
N GLY A 332 3.17 9.41 18.30
CA GLY A 332 3.09 8.17 17.54
C GLY A 332 4.29 8.04 16.61
N THR A 333 4.10 8.26 15.30
CA THR A 333 5.18 8.40 14.32
C THR A 333 6.05 9.62 14.67
N ALA A 334 7.17 9.36 15.35
CA ALA A 334 8.02 10.40 15.93
C ALA A 334 8.89 11.13 14.91
N THR A 335 9.07 10.57 13.73
CA THR A 335 9.92 11.10 12.67
C THR A 335 9.23 11.04 11.31
N ALA A 336 9.56 11.97 10.43
CA ALA A 336 9.26 11.90 9.01
C ALA A 336 10.53 12.22 8.22
N THR A 337 10.79 11.45 7.16
CA THR A 337 11.88 11.73 6.23
C THR A 337 11.39 12.71 5.17
N ILE A 338 12.14 13.77 4.91
CA ILE A 338 11.93 14.63 3.75
C ILE A 338 13.02 14.29 2.75
N ILE A 339 12.61 13.98 1.52
CA ILE A 339 13.49 13.86 0.36
C ILE A 339 13.40 15.19 -0.38
N ILE A 340 14.52 15.90 -0.49
CA ILE A 340 14.64 17.05 -1.38
C ILE A 340 15.02 16.49 -2.74
N GLY A 341 14.13 16.64 -3.70
CA GLY A 341 14.34 16.24 -5.08
C GLY A 341 15.16 17.30 -5.77
N ASP A 342 16.40 16.95 -6.09
CA ASP A 342 17.36 17.80 -6.78
C ASP A 342 16.79 18.19 -8.15
N ASP A 343 16.71 19.48 -8.41
CA ASP A 343 16.32 20.04 -9.70
C ASP A 343 17.48 20.72 -10.44
N ASP A 344 18.66 20.71 -9.82
CA ASP A 344 19.91 21.05 -10.44
C ASP A 344 20.48 19.85 -11.19
N SER A 345 21.40 20.16 -12.11
CA SER A 345 22.08 19.13 -12.89
C SER A 345 23.57 19.28 -12.73
N THR A 346 24.23 18.13 -12.56
CA THR A 346 25.67 18.02 -12.63
C THR A 346 26.06 18.60 -13.98
N SER A 347 27.21 19.26 -14.05
CA SER A 347 27.69 19.84 -15.31
C SER A 347 28.10 18.78 -16.37
N GLY A 348 27.45 17.62 -16.42
CA GLY A 348 27.41 16.67 -17.51
C GLY A 348 25.98 16.11 -17.55
N GLY A 349 25.41 15.91 -18.74
CA GLY A 349 24.09 15.33 -18.94
C GLY A 349 23.95 13.91 -18.37
N ASP A 350 23.30 13.01 -19.10
CA ASP A 350 23.14 11.64 -18.59
C ASP A 350 24.48 10.88 -18.41
N VAL A 351 24.42 9.65 -17.88
CA VAL A 351 25.62 8.81 -17.64
C VAL A 351 26.33 8.35 -18.93
N TYR A 352 25.74 8.61 -20.09
CA TYR A 352 26.19 8.28 -21.45
C TYR A 352 26.64 9.49 -22.28
N GLU A 353 26.37 10.72 -21.83
CA GLU A 353 26.57 12.05 -22.46
C GLU A 353 27.89 12.27 -23.26
N SER A 354 28.89 11.41 -23.08
CA SER A 354 30.03 11.31 -23.99
C SER A 354 29.68 10.84 -25.41
N ASP A 355 28.50 10.28 -25.66
CA ASP A 355 28.14 9.57 -26.91
C ASP A 355 27.67 10.47 -28.06
N ASN A 356 28.00 11.75 -27.96
CA ASN A 356 27.92 12.82 -28.93
C ASN A 356 28.56 12.56 -30.32
N SER A 357 29.17 11.40 -30.54
CA SER A 357 29.78 11.03 -31.81
C SER A 357 29.83 9.52 -31.98
N CYS A 358 29.88 9.07 -33.23
CA CYS A 358 30.00 7.65 -33.48
C CYS A 358 31.34 7.04 -33.01
N ALA A 359 32.37 7.83 -32.75
CA ALA A 359 33.59 7.32 -32.14
C ALA A 359 33.44 7.05 -30.63
N ASP A 360 32.45 7.69 -30.01
CA ASP A 360 32.26 7.77 -28.56
C ASP A 360 30.96 7.09 -28.10
N PHE A 361 30.40 6.20 -28.93
CA PHE A 361 29.10 5.56 -28.67
C PHE A 361 28.97 4.94 -27.27
N SER A 362 27.75 4.96 -26.74
CA SER A 362 27.33 4.11 -25.63
C SER A 362 26.98 2.70 -26.14
N VAL A 363 27.05 1.70 -25.26
CA VAL A 363 26.73 0.30 -25.61
C VAL A 363 25.42 -0.08 -24.95
N ILE A 364 24.49 -0.63 -25.72
CA ILE A 364 23.22 -1.15 -25.21
C ILE A 364 23.09 -2.66 -25.47
N ALA A 365 22.46 -3.36 -24.54
CA ALA A 365 22.11 -4.76 -24.70
C ALA A 365 20.88 -4.92 -25.61
N THR A 366 20.73 -6.07 -26.25
CA THR A 366 19.55 -6.39 -27.09
C THR A 366 18.48 -7.18 -26.34
N ASP A 367 18.51 -7.17 -25.00
CA ASP A 367 17.58 -7.90 -24.13
C ASP A 367 16.38 -7.06 -23.69
N GLY A 368 16.32 -5.80 -24.10
CA GLY A 368 15.27 -4.85 -23.72
C GLY A 368 15.59 -4.03 -22.47
N THR A 369 16.78 -4.16 -21.87
CA THR A 369 17.20 -3.24 -20.82
C THR A 369 17.14 -1.79 -21.33
N VAL A 370 16.53 -0.93 -20.52
CA VAL A 370 16.33 0.49 -20.82
C VAL A 370 17.58 1.28 -20.44
N GLN A 371 17.96 2.22 -21.29
CA GLN A 371 18.91 3.28 -21.00
C GLN A 371 18.18 4.61 -21.06
N ARG A 372 18.28 5.40 -20.00
CA ARG A 372 17.80 6.77 -20.00
C ARG A 372 18.89 7.69 -20.55
N HIS A 373 18.51 8.52 -21.51
CA HIS A 373 19.38 9.47 -22.20
C HIS A 373 18.73 10.87 -22.21
N THR A 374 19.52 11.89 -22.56
CA THR A 374 19.10 13.29 -22.65
C THR A 374 19.73 13.96 -23.88
N PHE A 375 18.95 14.77 -24.61
CA PHE A 375 19.53 15.75 -25.53
C PHE A 375 19.95 17.00 -24.75
N HIS A 376 21.08 16.90 -24.05
CA HIS A 376 21.53 17.87 -23.06
C HIS A 376 22.10 19.16 -23.69
N GLN A 377 22.65 19.12 -24.91
CA GLN A 377 23.17 20.32 -25.60
C GLN A 377 22.51 20.59 -26.96
N ALA A 378 22.56 21.85 -27.42
CA ALA A 378 22.07 22.16 -28.75
C ALA A 378 22.88 21.40 -29.81
N ASN A 379 22.18 20.74 -30.73
CA ASN A 379 22.69 19.81 -31.74
C ASN A 379 23.27 18.53 -31.16
N ASP A 380 22.78 18.12 -29.99
CA ASP A 380 23.13 16.82 -29.42
C ASP A 380 22.87 15.69 -30.40
N GLN A 381 23.67 14.66 -30.29
CA GLN A 381 23.47 13.43 -31.04
C GLN A 381 24.01 12.24 -30.30
N ASP A 382 23.13 11.40 -29.79
CA ASP A 382 23.54 10.26 -29.00
C ASP A 382 23.76 9.07 -29.95
N TRP A 383 24.91 8.41 -29.79
CA TRP A 383 25.28 7.26 -30.59
C TRP A 383 25.31 6.00 -29.76
N VAL A 384 24.57 4.99 -30.19
CA VAL A 384 24.46 3.73 -29.47
C VAL A 384 24.87 2.56 -30.36
N ARG A 385 25.66 1.63 -29.80
CA ARG A 385 26.10 0.40 -30.47
C ARG A 385 25.55 -0.84 -29.78
N PHE A 386 25.09 -1.80 -30.57
CA PHE A 386 24.79 -3.15 -30.13
C PHE A 386 25.17 -4.20 -31.18
N ASP A 387 25.31 -5.45 -30.77
CA ASP A 387 25.63 -6.57 -31.67
C ASP A 387 24.36 -7.32 -32.08
N VAL A 388 24.27 -7.68 -33.36
CA VAL A 388 23.16 -8.45 -33.93
C VAL A 388 23.64 -9.75 -34.57
N ALA A 389 22.71 -10.70 -34.73
CA ALA A 389 22.90 -11.93 -35.48
C ALA A 389 22.17 -11.87 -36.83
N GLU A 390 22.83 -12.29 -37.91
CA GLU A 390 22.26 -12.29 -39.26
C GLU A 390 20.90 -13.01 -39.30
N GLN A 391 19.97 -12.48 -40.09
CA GLN A 391 18.59 -12.99 -40.27
C GLN A 391 17.70 -12.96 -39.02
N HIS A 392 18.15 -12.41 -37.89
CA HIS A 392 17.30 -12.19 -36.73
C HIS A 392 16.66 -10.80 -36.79
N ASP A 393 15.47 -10.67 -36.21
CA ASP A 393 14.70 -9.43 -36.19
C ASP A 393 14.97 -8.67 -34.88
N TYR A 394 15.07 -7.35 -34.96
CA TYR A 394 15.35 -6.47 -33.82
C TYR A 394 14.41 -5.28 -33.82
N MET A 395 14.08 -4.80 -32.62
CA MET A 395 13.31 -3.58 -32.37
C MET A 395 14.19 -2.61 -31.60
N VAL A 396 14.38 -1.42 -32.15
CA VAL A 396 14.92 -0.26 -31.44
C VAL A 396 13.73 0.59 -31.03
N GLN A 397 13.56 0.84 -29.75
CA GLN A 397 12.42 1.58 -29.22
C GLN A 397 12.91 2.73 -28.35
N VAL A 398 12.31 3.88 -28.56
CA VAL A 398 12.46 5.08 -27.75
C VAL A 398 11.09 5.44 -27.19
N SER A 399 11.04 5.75 -25.91
CA SER A 399 9.87 6.27 -25.22
C SER A 399 10.23 7.60 -24.56
N VAL A 400 9.40 8.62 -24.78
CA VAL A 400 9.60 9.96 -24.23
C VAL A 400 8.69 10.11 -23.00
N PRO A 401 9.23 10.41 -21.81
CA PRO A 401 8.41 10.70 -20.64
C PRO A 401 7.46 11.88 -20.90
N PRO A 402 6.25 11.90 -20.32
CA PRO A 402 5.23 12.92 -20.60
C PRO A 402 5.68 14.38 -20.45
N ASP A 403 6.57 14.65 -19.50
CA ASP A 403 7.06 16.00 -19.19
C ASP A 403 8.36 16.35 -19.94
N SER A 404 8.87 15.44 -20.77
CA SER A 404 10.05 15.71 -21.59
C SER A 404 9.68 16.45 -22.87
N PRO A 405 10.42 17.51 -23.24
CA PRO A 405 10.27 18.20 -24.51
C PRO A 405 10.91 17.45 -25.70
N ALA A 406 11.53 16.28 -25.49
CA ALA A 406 12.26 15.56 -26.54
C ALA A 406 11.33 15.09 -27.68
N ASP A 407 11.82 15.21 -28.92
CA ASP A 407 11.17 14.74 -30.15
C ASP A 407 12.16 13.91 -30.98
N VAL A 408 12.23 12.62 -30.66
CA VAL A 408 13.38 11.77 -31.03
C VAL A 408 13.27 11.23 -32.47
N ILE A 409 14.37 11.36 -33.21
CA ILE A 409 14.62 10.72 -34.51
C ILE A 409 15.67 9.60 -34.34
N ILE A 410 15.37 8.40 -34.85
CA ILE A 410 16.23 7.23 -34.86
C ILE A 410 16.82 7.04 -36.27
N ASP A 411 18.15 7.03 -36.39
CA ASP A 411 18.90 6.71 -37.61
C ASP A 411 19.66 5.37 -37.43
N LEU A 412 19.17 4.29 -38.06
CA LEU A 412 19.85 2.99 -38.05
C LEU A 412 20.98 2.95 -39.09
N ARG A 413 22.18 2.56 -38.68
CA ARG A 413 23.40 2.52 -39.50
C ARG A 413 24.11 1.17 -39.37
N LEU A 414 24.50 0.58 -40.50
CA LEU A 414 25.23 -0.69 -40.50
C LEU A 414 26.70 -0.52 -40.11
N GLU A 415 27.25 0.67 -40.36
CA GLU A 415 28.60 1.08 -39.99
C GLU A 415 28.57 2.50 -39.46
N CYS A 416 29.51 2.80 -38.57
CA CYS A 416 29.58 4.03 -37.79
C CYS A 416 29.30 5.32 -38.59
N ASP A 417 30.06 5.56 -39.67
CA ASP A 417 29.89 6.75 -40.53
C ASP A 417 29.11 6.47 -41.83
N SER A 418 28.40 5.34 -41.91
CA SER A 418 27.57 5.03 -43.09
C SER A 418 26.30 5.85 -43.10
N LEU A 419 25.73 6.11 -44.28
CA LEU A 419 24.38 6.68 -44.39
C LEU A 419 23.36 5.79 -43.68
N PRO A 420 22.29 6.37 -43.10
CA PRO A 420 21.26 5.57 -42.45
C PRO A 420 20.64 4.64 -43.48
N VAL A 421 20.53 3.36 -43.11
CA VAL A 421 19.84 2.35 -43.92
C VAL A 421 18.33 2.38 -43.69
N GLN A 422 17.93 2.88 -42.52
CA GLN A 422 16.54 3.14 -42.14
C GLN A 422 16.55 4.29 -41.13
N SER A 423 15.56 5.17 -41.23
CA SER A 423 15.38 6.29 -40.31
C SER A 423 13.91 6.38 -39.93
N GLN A 424 13.65 6.84 -38.71
CA GLN A 424 12.31 7.05 -38.21
C GLN A 424 12.26 8.23 -37.25
N GLY A 425 11.32 9.12 -37.48
CA GLY A 425 11.02 10.24 -36.59
C GLY A 425 9.59 10.66 -36.87
N TYR A 426 8.73 10.60 -35.85
CA TYR A 426 7.40 11.18 -35.92
C TYR A 426 7.42 12.43 -35.08
N THR A 427 7.27 13.57 -35.74
CA THR A 427 7.28 14.87 -35.09
C THR A 427 6.22 14.86 -33.98
N PHE A 428 6.65 15.21 -32.78
CA PHE A 428 5.80 15.29 -31.59
C PHE A 428 5.23 13.93 -31.12
N SER A 429 5.82 12.79 -31.46
CA SER A 429 5.34 11.51 -30.92
C SER A 429 5.89 11.24 -29.51
N PRO A 430 5.17 10.50 -28.64
CA PRO A 430 5.65 10.11 -27.31
C PRO A 430 6.79 9.06 -27.36
N GLY A 431 7.42 8.87 -28.51
CA GLY A 431 8.46 7.88 -28.73
C GLY A 431 8.70 7.59 -30.21
N ALA A 432 9.82 6.94 -30.52
CA ALA A 432 10.15 6.49 -31.86
C ALA A 432 10.44 4.99 -31.83
N ARG A 433 10.22 4.28 -32.92
CA ARG A 433 10.43 2.83 -32.94
C ARG A 433 10.82 2.32 -34.30
N LEU A 434 11.99 1.70 -34.42
CA LEU A 434 12.50 1.15 -35.67
C LEU A 434 12.66 -0.37 -35.57
N ASP A 435 11.93 -1.10 -36.42
CA ASP A 435 12.09 -2.55 -36.58
C ASP A 435 12.95 -2.86 -37.81
N PHE A 436 13.86 -3.83 -37.69
CA PHE A 436 14.65 -4.29 -38.82
C PHE A 436 15.08 -5.75 -38.70
N ARG A 437 15.26 -6.39 -39.86
CA ARG A 437 15.92 -7.69 -39.96
C ARG A 437 17.42 -7.50 -40.18
N ALA A 438 18.24 -8.05 -39.29
CA ALA A 438 19.68 -7.90 -39.36
C ALA A 438 20.25 -8.50 -40.66
N PRO A 439 20.88 -7.70 -41.54
CA PRO A 439 21.38 -8.18 -42.83
C PRO A 439 22.72 -8.92 -42.72
N ARG A 440 23.40 -8.82 -41.57
CA ARG A 440 24.68 -9.47 -41.24
C ARG A 440 24.82 -9.62 -39.73
N SER A 441 25.66 -10.55 -39.28
CA SER A 441 26.08 -10.60 -37.88
C SER A 441 27.17 -9.55 -37.59
N GLY A 442 27.16 -8.97 -36.40
CA GLY A 442 28.16 -8.00 -35.94
C GLY A 442 27.54 -6.70 -35.44
N PRO A 443 28.34 -5.62 -35.33
CA PRO A 443 27.87 -4.37 -34.74
C PRO A 443 26.93 -3.62 -35.67
N ILE A 444 25.92 -3.02 -35.05
CA ILE A 444 24.98 -2.04 -35.61
C ILE A 444 25.05 -0.78 -34.75
N TYR A 445 24.82 0.37 -35.39
CA TYR A 445 24.86 1.68 -34.77
C TYR A 445 23.51 2.35 -34.93
N VAL A 446 23.06 3.04 -33.90
CA VAL A 446 21.91 3.93 -33.94
C VAL A 446 22.40 5.32 -33.58
N ARG A 447 22.02 6.31 -34.37
CA ARG A 447 22.17 7.71 -34.00
C ARG A 447 20.80 8.26 -33.62
N LEU A 448 20.73 8.95 -32.50
CA LEU A 448 19.53 9.60 -31.99
C LEU A 448 19.73 11.11 -32.13
N LEU A 449 18.66 11.81 -32.49
CA LEU A 449 18.64 13.26 -32.68
C LEU A 449 17.32 13.81 -32.17
N ASP A 450 17.33 15.02 -31.63
CA ASP A 450 16.09 15.78 -31.51
C ASP A 450 15.68 16.37 -32.87
N ASN A 451 14.38 16.40 -33.13
CA ASN A 451 13.83 17.03 -34.32
C ASN A 451 14.00 18.56 -34.32
N ASP A 452 14.05 19.20 -33.14
CA ASP A 452 14.59 20.56 -32.98
C ASP A 452 16.08 20.49 -32.62
N PRO A 453 17.00 20.68 -33.57
CA PRO A 453 18.44 20.61 -33.31
C PRO A 453 18.94 21.76 -32.42
N GLN A 454 18.10 22.70 -32.01
CA GLN A 454 18.46 23.72 -31.02
C GLN A 454 17.99 23.37 -29.61
N LEU A 455 17.18 22.32 -29.44
CA LEU A 455 16.84 21.79 -28.13
C LEU A 455 18.13 21.23 -27.48
N GLY A 456 18.39 21.66 -26.26
CA GLY A 456 19.58 21.31 -25.49
C GLY A 456 19.30 21.61 -24.04
N THR A 457 18.86 20.60 -23.31
CA THR A 457 18.48 20.68 -21.89
C THR A 457 18.53 19.30 -21.26
N SER A 458 18.94 19.20 -20.01
CA SER A 458 18.86 17.96 -19.22
C SER A 458 17.42 17.45 -19.09
N GLN A 459 16.42 18.30 -19.33
CA GLN A 459 15.01 17.90 -19.31
C GLN A 459 14.57 17.17 -20.59
N ALA A 460 15.33 17.21 -21.69
CA ALA A 460 15.03 16.54 -22.95
C ALA A 460 15.34 15.03 -22.87
N ILE A 461 14.71 14.38 -21.91
CA ILE A 461 14.89 12.96 -21.54
C ILE A 461 14.19 12.05 -22.53
N TYR A 462 14.81 10.91 -22.84
CA TYR A 462 14.15 9.79 -23.49
C TYR A 462 14.72 8.44 -23.00
N ASP A 463 13.88 7.41 -23.03
CA ASP A 463 14.24 6.05 -22.65
C ASP A 463 14.43 5.19 -23.90
N LEU A 464 15.67 4.71 -24.13
CA LEU A 464 16.05 3.85 -25.25
C LEU A 464 16.14 2.38 -24.82
N ALA A 465 15.58 1.49 -25.62
CA ALA A 465 15.76 0.04 -25.47
C ALA A 465 15.97 -0.62 -26.84
N VAL A 466 16.78 -1.68 -26.86
CA VAL A 466 16.93 -2.55 -28.03
C VAL A 466 16.54 -3.96 -27.64
N ARG A 467 15.69 -4.58 -28.46
CA ARG A 467 15.19 -5.94 -28.22
C ARG A 467 15.40 -6.83 -29.43
N HIS A 468 15.97 -8.00 -29.19
CA HIS A 468 15.96 -9.10 -30.13
C HIS A 468 14.58 -9.76 -30.16
N LEU A 469 13.94 -9.75 -31.33
CA LEU A 469 12.63 -10.33 -31.57
C LEU A 469 12.82 -11.80 -32.01
N GLN A 470 12.37 -12.73 -31.17
CA GLN A 470 12.59 -14.15 -31.41
C GLN A 470 11.67 -14.70 -32.50
N GLY A 471 12.22 -15.02 -33.68
CA GLY A 471 11.47 -15.55 -34.83
C GLY A 471 10.83 -16.94 -34.68
N ASP A 472 11.21 -17.68 -33.63
CA ASP A 472 10.68 -19.02 -33.29
C ASP A 472 10.31 -19.12 -31.78
N ALA A 473 10.08 -18.00 -31.08
CA ALA A 473 9.75 -18.02 -29.65
C ALA A 473 8.51 -18.91 -29.40
N GLN A 474 8.68 -19.92 -28.56
CA GLN A 474 7.52 -20.65 -28.06
C GLN A 474 6.84 -19.78 -27.02
N VAL A 475 5.60 -19.37 -27.29
CA VAL A 475 4.72 -18.77 -26.29
C VAL A 475 4.55 -19.70 -25.09
N GLY A 476 4.40 -19.12 -23.90
CA GLY A 476 4.19 -19.88 -22.67
C GLY A 476 2.74 -20.24 -22.46
N ALA A 477 2.19 -19.82 -21.32
CA ALA A 477 0.78 -20.00 -20.98
C ALA A 477 0.19 -18.67 -20.50
N ALA A 478 -1.04 -18.38 -20.90
CA ALA A 478 -1.80 -17.24 -20.45
C ALA A 478 -3.05 -17.73 -19.69
N ILE A 479 -3.34 -17.10 -18.54
CA ILE A 479 -4.61 -17.28 -17.83
C ILE A 479 -5.29 -15.92 -17.79
N VAL A 480 -6.48 -15.82 -18.38
CA VAL A 480 -7.30 -14.61 -18.38
C VAL A 480 -8.50 -14.85 -17.48
N VAL A 481 -8.78 -13.91 -16.58
CA VAL A 481 -9.85 -14.06 -15.60
C VAL A 481 -10.72 -12.82 -15.61
N ALA A 482 -11.99 -13.00 -15.98
CA ALA A 482 -13.05 -12.05 -15.68
C ALA A 482 -13.69 -12.46 -14.35
N GLY A 483 -13.77 -11.53 -13.40
CA GLY A 483 -14.54 -11.73 -12.17
C GLY A 483 -15.99 -11.22 -12.28
N SER A 484 -16.67 -11.20 -11.14
CA SER A 484 -18.00 -10.61 -10.96
C SER A 484 -18.25 -10.30 -9.49
N ILE A 485 -18.75 -9.10 -9.20
CA ILE A 485 -19.18 -8.71 -7.85
C ILE A 485 -20.66 -8.99 -7.56
N LYS A 486 -21.55 -8.87 -8.56
CA LYS A 486 -23.01 -9.01 -8.39
C LYS A 486 -23.75 -9.23 -9.72
N GLN A 487 -24.94 -9.80 -9.65
CA GLN A 487 -25.80 -9.93 -10.81
C GLN A 487 -26.22 -8.55 -11.36
N ASN A 488 -26.13 -8.39 -12.69
CA ASN A 488 -26.40 -7.12 -13.38
C ASN A 488 -25.51 -5.97 -12.94
N ASP A 489 -24.27 -6.27 -12.55
CA ASP A 489 -23.28 -5.24 -12.32
C ASP A 489 -23.10 -4.34 -13.57
N PRO A 490 -23.19 -3.00 -13.45
CA PRO A 490 -23.04 -2.09 -14.58
C PRO A 490 -21.65 -2.12 -15.23
N VAL A 491 -20.62 -2.55 -14.52
CA VAL A 491 -19.22 -2.61 -15.00
C VAL A 491 -18.89 -3.99 -15.58
N GLN A 492 -19.70 -5.02 -15.36
CA GLN A 492 -19.49 -6.36 -15.94
C GLN A 492 -19.21 -6.37 -17.45
N PRO A 493 -19.90 -5.58 -18.31
CA PRO A 493 -19.56 -5.50 -19.73
C PRO A 493 -18.14 -4.97 -19.97
N ASN A 494 -17.66 -4.01 -19.16
CA ASN A 494 -16.30 -3.49 -19.23
C ASN A 494 -15.27 -4.54 -18.86
N ILE A 495 -15.53 -5.31 -17.80
CA ILE A 495 -14.68 -6.44 -17.36
C ILE A 495 -14.53 -7.44 -18.51
N TYR A 496 -15.63 -7.80 -19.16
CA TYR A 496 -15.59 -8.69 -20.32
C TYR A 496 -14.85 -8.09 -21.53
N ASN A 497 -15.03 -6.81 -21.82
CA ASN A 497 -14.35 -6.18 -22.94
C ASN A 497 -12.83 -6.16 -22.77
N VAL A 498 -12.34 -5.86 -21.55
CA VAL A 498 -10.90 -5.88 -21.26
C VAL A 498 -10.34 -7.29 -21.30
N THR A 499 -11.02 -8.26 -20.69
CA THR A 499 -10.56 -9.66 -20.68
C THR A 499 -10.60 -10.28 -22.09
N ASP A 500 -11.60 -9.96 -22.90
CA ASP A 500 -11.63 -10.31 -24.32
C ASP A 500 -10.52 -9.61 -25.11
N ALA A 501 -10.18 -8.37 -24.76
CA ALA A 501 -9.08 -7.64 -25.37
C ALA A 501 -7.72 -8.25 -24.99
N ALA A 502 -7.54 -8.68 -23.75
CA ALA A 502 -6.35 -9.40 -23.28
C ALA A 502 -6.23 -10.76 -23.98
N TYR A 503 -7.32 -11.54 -24.07
CA TYR A 503 -7.37 -12.79 -24.82
C TYR A 503 -6.94 -12.58 -26.28
N GLN A 504 -7.52 -11.57 -26.95
CA GLN A 504 -7.17 -11.26 -28.34
C GLN A 504 -5.72 -10.77 -28.47
N MET A 505 -5.20 -9.99 -27.52
CA MET A 505 -3.80 -9.56 -27.51
C MET A 505 -2.85 -10.77 -27.47
N PHE A 506 -3.15 -11.80 -26.66
CA PHE A 506 -2.36 -13.03 -26.65
C PHE A 506 -2.42 -13.75 -28.01
N LEU A 507 -3.59 -13.87 -28.63
CA LEU A 507 -3.72 -14.45 -29.98
C LEU A 507 -2.89 -13.68 -31.01
N ASP A 508 -2.97 -12.34 -30.98
CA ASP A 508 -2.22 -11.47 -31.90
C ASP A 508 -0.70 -11.60 -31.69
N ASN A 509 -0.27 -12.02 -30.50
CA ASN A 509 1.11 -12.33 -30.15
C ASN A 509 1.42 -13.84 -30.24
N GLY A 510 0.68 -14.57 -31.07
CA GLY A 510 0.94 -15.96 -31.47
C GLY A 510 0.69 -17.02 -30.40
N TYR A 511 -0.10 -16.70 -29.38
CA TYR A 511 -0.70 -17.73 -28.55
C TYR A 511 -1.81 -18.43 -29.34
N ASP A 512 -1.77 -19.76 -29.38
CA ASP A 512 -2.92 -20.53 -29.82
C ASP A 512 -3.92 -20.68 -28.66
N ALA A 513 -5.19 -20.97 -28.97
CA ALA A 513 -6.24 -21.10 -27.96
C ALA A 513 -5.93 -22.17 -26.88
N ASP A 514 -5.13 -23.20 -27.18
CA ASP A 514 -4.72 -24.21 -26.19
C ASP A 514 -3.66 -23.71 -25.19
N ARG A 515 -3.11 -22.52 -25.42
CA ARG A 515 -2.15 -21.79 -24.57
C ARG A 515 -2.79 -20.66 -23.78
N ILE A 516 -4.10 -20.44 -23.93
CA ILE A 516 -4.85 -19.45 -23.16
C ILE A 516 -5.95 -20.18 -22.39
N LEU A 517 -6.00 -20.00 -21.08
CA LEU A 517 -7.09 -20.47 -20.23
C LEU A 517 -7.94 -19.28 -19.82
N TYR A 518 -9.18 -19.20 -20.28
CA TYR A 518 -10.08 -18.10 -19.95
C TYR A 518 -11.14 -18.53 -18.94
N LEU A 519 -11.08 -17.93 -17.74
CA LEU A 519 -12.04 -18.10 -16.67
C LEU A 519 -13.03 -16.92 -16.61
N ALA A 520 -14.32 -17.20 -16.52
CA ALA A 520 -15.36 -16.16 -16.39
C ALA A 520 -16.53 -16.62 -15.50
N PRO A 521 -17.31 -15.72 -14.89
CA PRO A 521 -18.44 -16.09 -14.02
C PRO A 521 -19.65 -16.65 -14.81
N ASP A 522 -19.69 -16.41 -16.12
CA ASP A 522 -20.72 -16.89 -17.05
C ASP A 522 -20.09 -17.52 -18.31
N LEU A 523 -20.21 -18.85 -18.44
CA LEU A 523 -19.76 -19.60 -19.62
C LEU A 523 -20.48 -19.20 -20.92
N SER A 524 -21.63 -18.53 -20.82
CA SER A 524 -22.41 -18.12 -21.98
C SER A 524 -22.00 -16.76 -22.56
N HIS A 525 -21.11 -16.01 -21.89
CA HIS A 525 -20.55 -14.75 -22.39
C HIS A 525 -19.91 -14.95 -23.77
N ASP A 526 -18.96 -15.87 -23.87
CA ASP A 526 -18.38 -16.32 -25.14
C ASP A 526 -18.04 -17.82 -25.06
N PRO A 527 -18.95 -18.72 -25.50
CA PRO A 527 -18.74 -20.17 -25.44
C PRO A 527 -17.60 -20.70 -26.31
N VAL A 528 -16.99 -19.84 -27.15
CA VAL A 528 -15.82 -20.20 -27.96
C VAL A 528 -14.53 -19.90 -27.20
N LYS A 529 -14.50 -18.81 -26.42
CA LYS A 529 -13.29 -18.38 -25.70
C LYS A 529 -13.26 -18.84 -24.24
N VAL A 530 -14.39 -18.82 -23.54
CA VAL A 530 -14.45 -19.11 -22.10
C VAL A 530 -14.37 -20.62 -21.87
N ASP A 531 -13.34 -21.05 -21.14
CA ASP A 531 -13.06 -22.45 -20.88
C ASP A 531 -13.77 -22.98 -19.64
N LEU A 532 -13.72 -22.22 -18.54
CA LEU A 532 -14.15 -22.65 -17.22
C LEU A 532 -14.77 -21.50 -16.41
N LEU A 533 -15.51 -21.85 -15.36
CA LEU A 533 -16.03 -20.85 -14.43
C LEU A 533 -14.90 -20.21 -13.62
N ALA A 534 -14.97 -18.90 -13.40
CA ALA A 534 -14.08 -18.19 -12.48
C ALA A 534 -14.40 -18.59 -11.03
N ASN A 535 -13.54 -19.41 -10.43
CA ASN A 535 -13.58 -19.81 -9.03
C ASN A 535 -12.17 -20.25 -8.58
N VAL A 536 -11.97 -20.34 -7.27
CA VAL A 536 -10.64 -20.60 -6.68
C VAL A 536 -10.08 -21.94 -7.14
N ASP A 537 -10.91 -22.98 -7.23
CA ASP A 537 -10.46 -24.32 -7.64
C ASP A 537 -9.99 -24.35 -9.10
N ASN A 538 -10.74 -23.72 -10.01
CA ASN A 538 -10.38 -23.64 -11.43
C ASN A 538 -9.15 -22.79 -11.65
N LEU A 539 -8.99 -21.67 -10.93
CA LEU A 539 -7.77 -20.86 -10.97
C LEU A 539 -6.56 -21.65 -10.45
N ARG A 540 -6.70 -22.30 -9.29
CA ARG A 540 -5.67 -23.16 -8.69
C ARG A 540 -5.24 -24.28 -9.64
N ASN A 541 -6.19 -24.97 -10.26
CA ASN A 541 -5.90 -26.01 -11.24
C ASN A 541 -5.30 -25.44 -12.53
N GLY A 542 -5.75 -24.26 -12.96
CA GLY A 542 -5.18 -23.51 -14.08
C GLY A 542 -3.69 -23.26 -13.91
N ILE A 543 -3.32 -22.71 -12.75
CA ILE A 543 -1.92 -22.39 -12.41
C ILE A 543 -1.12 -23.67 -12.16
N THR A 544 -1.55 -24.53 -11.23
CA THR A 544 -0.70 -25.62 -10.72
C THR A 544 -0.68 -26.87 -11.61
N GLN A 545 -1.69 -27.07 -12.47
CA GLN A 545 -1.80 -28.28 -13.30
C GLN A 545 -1.78 -27.97 -14.80
N TRP A 546 -2.65 -27.07 -15.26
CA TRP A 546 -2.78 -26.79 -16.69
C TRP A 546 -1.55 -26.06 -17.24
N ALA A 547 -1.04 -25.04 -16.54
CA ALA A 547 0.11 -24.27 -16.98
C ALA A 547 1.41 -25.07 -16.95
N LYS A 548 1.59 -25.99 -15.99
CA LYS A 548 2.82 -26.80 -15.80
C LYS A 548 3.39 -27.44 -17.06
N SER A 549 2.53 -27.94 -17.95
CA SER A 549 2.95 -28.59 -19.21
C SER A 549 3.24 -27.63 -20.36
N ARG A 550 3.03 -26.32 -20.16
CA ARG A 550 3.06 -25.25 -21.16
C ARG A 550 4.14 -24.21 -20.89
N VAL A 551 4.77 -24.25 -19.72
CA VAL A 551 5.77 -23.27 -19.26
C VAL A 551 7.11 -23.94 -18.96
N ASP A 552 8.18 -23.16 -18.99
CA ASP A 552 9.55 -23.49 -18.59
C ASP A 552 10.38 -22.20 -18.42
N ALA A 553 11.70 -22.30 -18.33
CA ALA A 553 12.60 -21.16 -18.15
C ALA A 553 12.56 -20.13 -19.30
N ASP A 554 12.18 -20.57 -20.50
CA ASP A 554 12.07 -19.73 -21.69
C ASP A 554 10.61 -19.34 -21.99
N ARG A 555 9.65 -20.05 -21.38
CA ARG A 555 8.20 -19.90 -21.60
C ARG A 555 7.47 -19.48 -20.34
N ALA A 556 7.20 -18.19 -20.21
CA ALA A 556 6.58 -17.60 -19.02
C ALA A 556 5.11 -18.00 -18.82
N LEU A 557 4.65 -18.01 -17.57
CA LEU A 557 3.23 -17.91 -17.23
C LEU A 557 2.83 -16.44 -17.18
N THR A 558 1.72 -16.06 -17.80
CA THR A 558 1.10 -14.75 -17.62
C THR A 558 -0.32 -14.89 -17.11
N ILE A 559 -0.68 -14.15 -16.07
CA ILE A 559 -2.02 -14.13 -15.49
C ILE A 559 -2.55 -12.71 -15.61
N TYR A 560 -3.70 -12.54 -16.26
CA TYR A 560 -4.40 -11.27 -16.38
C TYR A 560 -5.73 -11.36 -15.62
N LEU A 561 -5.81 -10.68 -14.48
CA LEU A 561 -6.96 -10.67 -13.59
C LEU A 561 -7.67 -9.33 -13.73
N MET A 562 -8.98 -9.36 -13.97
CA MET A 562 -9.80 -8.16 -13.91
C MET A 562 -11.12 -8.40 -13.20
N ASP A 563 -11.37 -7.60 -12.17
CA ASP A 563 -12.67 -7.44 -11.54
C ASP A 563 -12.68 -6.21 -10.64
N HIS A 564 -13.73 -6.07 -9.87
CA HIS A 564 -13.76 -5.41 -8.59
C HIS A 564 -12.79 -6.00 -7.57
N GLY A 565 -12.45 -5.21 -6.55
CA GLY A 565 -11.50 -5.61 -5.52
C GLY A 565 -11.69 -4.85 -4.22
N ASP A 566 -11.08 -5.37 -3.17
CA ASP A 566 -10.96 -4.78 -1.83
C ASP A 566 -9.51 -4.97 -1.37
N GLN A 567 -9.14 -4.42 -0.22
CA GLN A 567 -7.82 -4.68 0.36
C GLN A 567 -7.58 -6.20 0.46
N ASP A 568 -6.44 -6.64 -0.08
CA ASP A 568 -6.00 -8.05 -0.12
C ASP A 568 -7.01 -8.99 -0.80
N ARG A 569 -7.87 -8.49 -1.71
CA ARG A 569 -8.91 -9.29 -2.36
C ARG A 569 -9.21 -8.88 -3.79
N LEU A 570 -9.27 -9.88 -4.68
CA LEU A 570 -9.89 -9.76 -5.99
C LEU A 570 -11.05 -10.75 -6.11
N TYR A 571 -12.21 -10.28 -6.57
CA TYR A 571 -13.39 -11.13 -6.68
C TYR A 571 -13.32 -11.98 -7.96
N LEU A 572 -13.62 -13.27 -7.84
CA LEU A 572 -13.77 -14.18 -8.99
C LEU A 572 -15.26 -14.37 -9.31
N ASP A 573 -16.06 -14.52 -8.25
CA ASP A 573 -17.51 -14.54 -8.26
C ASP A 573 -18.02 -14.33 -6.83
N LYS A 574 -18.19 -13.07 -6.43
CA LYS A 574 -18.51 -12.70 -5.05
C LYS A 574 -19.87 -13.24 -4.58
N GLU A 575 -20.88 -13.29 -5.47
CA GLU A 575 -22.20 -13.84 -5.13
C GLU A 575 -22.13 -15.33 -4.80
N ARG A 576 -21.16 -16.05 -5.38
CA ARG A 576 -20.87 -17.46 -5.06
C ARG A 576 -19.76 -17.63 -4.02
N LEU A 577 -19.39 -16.55 -3.34
CA LEU A 577 -18.34 -16.51 -2.33
C LEU A 577 -16.98 -17.01 -2.85
N GLN A 578 -16.61 -16.57 -4.05
CA GLN A 578 -15.32 -16.86 -4.66
C GLN A 578 -14.50 -15.58 -4.84
N TRP A 579 -13.33 -15.54 -4.21
CA TRP A 579 -12.35 -14.48 -4.35
C TRP A 579 -10.95 -15.06 -4.13
N ILE A 580 -9.93 -14.33 -4.56
CA ILE A 580 -8.54 -14.69 -4.35
C ILE A 580 -7.89 -13.64 -3.44
N GLU A 581 -7.13 -14.11 -2.45
CA GLU A 581 -6.30 -13.30 -1.56
C GLU A 581 -4.82 -13.44 -1.98
N PRO A 582 -3.93 -12.48 -1.67
CA PRO A 582 -2.50 -12.56 -2.01
C PRO A 582 -1.85 -13.89 -1.60
N ASP A 583 -2.05 -14.35 -0.36
CA ASP A 583 -1.52 -15.62 0.15
C ASP A 583 -1.96 -16.84 -0.69
N ASP A 584 -3.21 -16.84 -1.16
CA ASP A 584 -3.73 -17.93 -1.98
C ASP A 584 -3.04 -17.97 -3.35
N LEU A 585 -2.88 -16.81 -3.98
CA LEU A 585 -2.23 -16.69 -5.28
C LEU A 585 -0.74 -16.99 -5.18
N ASP A 586 -0.06 -16.46 -4.16
CA ASP A 586 1.36 -16.73 -3.88
C ASP A 586 1.61 -18.23 -3.72
N ALA A 587 0.81 -18.92 -2.89
CA ALA A 587 0.93 -20.36 -2.70
C ALA A 587 0.73 -21.17 -4.00
N MET A 588 -0.17 -20.72 -4.88
CA MET A 588 -0.38 -21.36 -6.19
C MET A 588 0.83 -21.18 -7.11
N LEU A 589 1.40 -19.98 -7.15
CA LEU A 589 2.58 -19.66 -7.94
C LEU A 589 3.82 -20.39 -7.41
N ASP A 590 4.03 -20.39 -6.09
CA ASP A 590 5.10 -21.10 -5.40
C ASP A 590 5.10 -22.60 -5.73
N GLN A 591 3.92 -23.21 -5.74
CA GLN A 591 3.79 -24.61 -6.12
C GLN A 591 4.27 -24.86 -7.55
N LEU A 592 3.90 -24.00 -8.50
CA LEU A 592 4.31 -24.15 -9.89
C LEU A 592 5.81 -23.89 -10.08
N GLU A 593 6.34 -22.83 -9.47
CA GLU A 593 7.76 -22.46 -9.51
C GLU A 593 8.66 -23.55 -8.90
N ALA A 594 8.20 -24.22 -7.84
CA ALA A 594 8.91 -25.35 -7.25
C ALA A 594 9.02 -26.57 -8.18
N GLU A 595 8.12 -26.68 -9.16
CA GLU A 595 8.10 -27.77 -10.14
C GLU A 595 8.74 -27.42 -11.48
N VAL A 596 8.96 -26.13 -11.76
CA VAL A 596 9.49 -25.62 -13.02
C VAL A 596 10.64 -24.66 -12.75
N GLU A 597 11.86 -25.20 -12.80
CA GLU A 597 13.09 -24.43 -12.56
C GLU A 597 13.25 -23.27 -13.55
N GLY A 598 13.53 -22.07 -13.02
CA GLY A 598 13.76 -20.86 -13.83
C GLY A 598 12.49 -20.23 -14.42
N LEU A 599 11.29 -20.69 -14.01
CA LEU A 599 10.03 -20.15 -14.47
C LEU A 599 9.95 -18.63 -14.25
N LYS A 600 9.48 -17.93 -15.27
CA LYS A 600 9.13 -16.51 -15.22
C LYS A 600 7.61 -16.39 -15.11
N VAL A 601 7.14 -15.51 -14.25
CA VAL A 601 5.71 -15.24 -14.05
C VAL A 601 5.43 -13.76 -14.26
N ASN A 602 4.35 -13.44 -14.97
CA ASN A 602 3.81 -12.09 -15.03
C ASN A 602 2.38 -12.12 -14.47
N VAL A 603 2.05 -11.22 -13.55
CA VAL A 603 0.71 -11.07 -12.98
C VAL A 603 0.26 -9.63 -13.23
N ILE A 604 -0.88 -9.46 -13.88
CA ILE A 604 -1.48 -8.16 -14.15
C ILE A 604 -2.85 -8.13 -13.49
N ILE A 605 -3.10 -7.12 -12.65
CA ILE A 605 -4.30 -7.01 -11.82
C ILE A 605 -4.98 -5.65 -12.07
N GLU A 606 -6.16 -5.69 -12.67
CA GLU A 606 -7.05 -4.54 -12.82
C GLU A 606 -8.19 -4.66 -11.79
N ALA A 607 -8.04 -4.00 -10.65
CA ALA A 607 -9.04 -3.95 -9.58
C ALA A 607 -8.76 -2.81 -8.59
N CYS A 608 -9.79 -2.37 -7.85
CA CYS A 608 -9.60 -1.47 -6.71
C CYS A 608 -8.66 -2.10 -5.66
N TYR A 609 -7.81 -1.29 -5.03
CA TYR A 609 -6.82 -1.73 -4.03
C TYR A 609 -5.84 -2.80 -4.54
N SER A 610 -5.67 -2.96 -5.86
CA SER A 610 -4.85 -4.05 -6.41
C SER A 610 -3.38 -3.99 -5.99
N GLY A 611 -2.85 -2.82 -5.62
CA GLY A 611 -1.51 -2.66 -5.05
C GLY A 611 -1.28 -3.46 -3.76
N SER A 612 -2.34 -3.86 -3.06
CA SER A 612 -2.27 -4.73 -1.87
C SER A 612 -1.71 -6.13 -2.14
N PHE A 613 -1.64 -6.54 -3.42
CA PHE A 613 -0.95 -7.76 -3.82
C PHE A 613 0.58 -7.58 -3.92
N ILE A 614 1.07 -6.34 -3.98
CA ILE A 614 2.51 -5.98 -3.95
C ILE A 614 2.95 -5.59 -2.54
N SER A 615 2.12 -4.86 -1.78
CA SER A 615 2.47 -4.39 -0.44
C SER A 615 2.04 -5.37 0.67
N GLY A 616 2.55 -5.16 1.88
CA GLY A 616 2.14 -5.92 3.07
C GLY A 616 2.84 -7.26 3.26
N ALA A 617 2.50 -7.94 4.36
CA ALA A 617 3.17 -9.19 4.78
C ALA A 617 2.81 -10.41 3.90
N SER A 618 1.72 -10.30 3.16
CA SER A 618 1.14 -11.35 2.28
C SER A 618 1.42 -11.08 0.80
N SER A 619 2.33 -10.17 0.48
CA SER A 619 2.67 -9.81 -0.89
C SER A 619 3.05 -11.03 -1.74
N ILE A 620 2.63 -11.01 -3.01
CA ILE A 620 3.01 -12.04 -3.99
C ILE A 620 4.38 -11.74 -4.64
N SER A 621 5.04 -10.65 -4.23
CA SER A 621 6.35 -10.18 -4.70
C SER A 621 7.45 -11.20 -4.46
N LYS A 622 8.18 -11.53 -5.53
CA LYS A 622 9.26 -12.52 -5.49
C LYS A 622 10.15 -12.41 -6.73
N PRO A 623 11.48 -12.62 -6.60
CA PRO A 623 12.37 -12.67 -7.75
C PRO A 623 11.89 -13.65 -8.82
N GLY A 624 11.79 -13.17 -10.06
CA GLY A 624 11.28 -13.95 -11.20
C GLY A 624 9.81 -13.67 -11.56
N ARG A 625 9.08 -12.97 -10.68
CA ARG A 625 7.73 -12.46 -10.93
C ARG A 625 7.78 -10.99 -11.34
N VAL A 626 6.92 -10.62 -12.28
CA VAL A 626 6.59 -9.22 -12.58
C VAL A 626 5.12 -9.01 -12.27
N ILE A 627 4.83 -8.13 -11.33
CA ILE A 627 3.48 -7.86 -10.83
C ILE A 627 3.12 -6.43 -11.21
N VAL A 628 2.03 -6.27 -11.94
CA VAL A 628 1.51 -4.98 -12.39
C VAL A 628 0.12 -4.81 -11.82
N THR A 629 -0.12 -3.70 -11.13
CA THR A 629 -1.44 -3.37 -10.56
C THR A 629 -1.92 -2.06 -11.13
N SER A 630 -3.21 -1.97 -11.42
CA SER A 630 -3.79 -0.77 -12.05
C SER A 630 -3.94 0.42 -11.10
N VAL A 631 -3.80 0.17 -9.80
CA VAL A 631 -3.85 1.16 -8.73
C VAL A 631 -2.99 0.67 -7.55
N ASP A 632 -2.72 1.56 -6.61
CA ASP A 632 -2.02 1.30 -5.35
C ASP A 632 -2.92 0.52 -4.37
N ASP A 633 -2.47 0.39 -3.13
CA ASP A 633 -3.19 -0.29 -2.05
C ASP A 633 -4.13 0.64 -1.27
N GLU A 634 -4.38 1.87 -1.72
CA GLU A 634 -5.24 2.83 -1.01
C GLU A 634 -6.42 3.34 -1.87
N ASN A 635 -6.33 3.21 -3.20
CA ASN A 635 -7.24 3.88 -4.13
C ASN A 635 -8.08 2.91 -4.99
N LEU A 636 -9.06 3.50 -5.66
CA LEU A 636 -10.02 2.80 -6.52
C LEU A 636 -9.60 2.82 -7.98
N ALA A 637 -9.89 1.72 -8.69
CA ALA A 637 -9.69 1.61 -10.13
C ALA A 637 -10.91 2.15 -10.89
N TRP A 638 -10.66 2.68 -12.09
CA TRP A 638 -11.67 3.32 -12.93
C TRP A 638 -11.98 2.54 -14.20
N ALA A 639 -13.28 2.31 -14.42
CA ALA A 639 -13.80 1.81 -15.66
C ALA A 639 -14.00 2.95 -16.67
N SER A 640 -13.47 2.76 -17.89
CA SER A 640 -13.68 3.67 -19.02
C SER A 640 -15.09 3.48 -19.59
N THR A 641 -15.41 4.10 -20.73
CA THR A 641 -16.73 3.90 -21.37
C THR A 641 -16.97 2.45 -21.79
N THR A 642 -15.92 1.72 -22.17
CA THR A 642 -16.04 0.35 -22.68
C THR A 642 -15.09 -0.65 -22.01
N GLY A 643 -14.10 -0.21 -21.24
CA GLY A 643 -13.11 -1.07 -20.59
C GLY A 643 -12.68 -0.49 -19.24
N ALA A 644 -11.38 -0.45 -18.98
CA ALA A 644 -10.79 0.17 -17.79
C ALA A 644 -9.60 1.03 -18.16
N TYR A 645 -9.45 2.20 -17.55
CA TYR A 645 -8.50 3.21 -18.02
C TYR A 645 -7.07 2.68 -18.09
N PHE A 646 -6.60 2.03 -17.02
CA PHE A 646 -5.26 1.46 -17.02
C PHE A 646 -5.13 0.36 -18.09
N SER A 647 -6.01 -0.65 -18.07
CA SER A 647 -5.97 -1.77 -19.01
C SER A 647 -6.11 -1.36 -20.48
N ASP A 648 -6.93 -0.36 -20.81
CA ASP A 648 -7.14 0.11 -22.17
C ASP A 648 -5.83 0.63 -22.78
N HIS A 649 -5.08 1.45 -22.03
CA HIS A 649 -3.78 1.96 -22.46
C HIS A 649 -2.68 0.89 -22.37
N PHE A 650 -2.71 0.04 -21.34
CA PHE A 650 -1.73 -1.01 -21.12
C PHE A 650 -1.78 -2.08 -22.23
N ILE A 651 -2.97 -2.61 -22.54
CA ILE A 651 -3.16 -3.59 -23.61
C ILE A 651 -2.84 -2.98 -24.97
N ALA A 652 -3.21 -1.72 -25.20
CA ALA A 652 -2.86 -1.02 -26.45
C ALA A 652 -1.33 -0.96 -26.66
N ALA A 653 -0.56 -0.64 -25.62
CA ALA A 653 0.90 -0.65 -25.65
C ALA A 653 1.47 -2.06 -25.89
N LEU A 654 0.95 -3.08 -25.20
CA LEU A 654 1.38 -4.46 -25.40
C LEU A 654 1.06 -5.01 -26.79
N ARG A 655 -0.06 -4.62 -27.40
CA ARG A 655 -0.38 -4.98 -28.80
C ARG A 655 0.55 -4.33 -29.82
N ARG A 656 1.17 -3.21 -29.47
CA ARG A 656 2.28 -2.64 -30.24
C ARG A 656 3.58 -3.41 -29.98
N GLY A 657 3.60 -4.35 -29.06
CA GLY A 657 4.77 -5.16 -28.74
C GLY A 657 5.78 -4.45 -27.86
N GLU A 658 5.35 -3.43 -27.12
CA GLU A 658 6.14 -2.78 -26.09
C GLU A 658 6.45 -3.74 -24.94
N SER A 659 7.41 -3.37 -24.09
CA SER A 659 7.73 -4.12 -22.87
C SER A 659 6.63 -4.00 -21.82
N LEU A 660 6.62 -4.87 -20.79
CA LEU A 660 5.73 -4.67 -19.63
C LEU A 660 6.02 -3.32 -18.96
N TYR A 661 7.30 -2.94 -18.82
CA TYR A 661 7.71 -1.67 -18.23
C TYR A 661 7.20 -0.46 -19.01
N THR A 662 7.41 -0.44 -20.32
CA THR A 662 6.99 0.68 -21.17
C THR A 662 5.48 0.78 -21.23
N SER A 663 4.80 -0.37 -21.36
CA SER A 663 3.33 -0.41 -21.37
C SER A 663 2.75 0.08 -20.06
N PHE A 664 3.39 -0.29 -18.94
CA PHE A 664 3.03 0.19 -17.60
C PHE A 664 3.19 1.70 -17.49
N ASN A 665 4.33 2.26 -17.90
CA ASN A 665 4.56 3.70 -17.84
C ASN A 665 3.58 4.49 -18.71
N ALA A 666 3.29 4.02 -19.92
CA ALA A 666 2.30 4.63 -20.80
C ALA A 666 0.91 4.62 -20.17
N ALA A 667 0.49 3.48 -19.61
CA ALA A 667 -0.80 3.34 -18.94
C ALA A 667 -0.89 4.19 -17.66
N LYS A 668 0.17 4.20 -16.84
CA LYS A 668 0.31 5.01 -15.63
C LYS A 668 0.17 6.50 -15.95
N ALA A 669 0.92 6.99 -16.93
CA ALA A 669 0.85 8.39 -17.35
C ALA A 669 -0.55 8.78 -17.84
N ALA A 670 -1.17 7.94 -18.66
CA ALA A 670 -2.49 8.20 -19.18
C ALA A 670 -3.57 8.21 -18.09
N VAL A 671 -3.56 7.21 -17.20
CA VAL A 671 -4.55 7.13 -16.12
C VAL A 671 -4.36 8.22 -15.08
N GLN A 672 -3.13 8.60 -14.72
CA GLN A 672 -2.88 9.69 -13.76
C GLN A 672 -3.26 11.06 -14.33
N THR A 673 -3.19 11.24 -15.65
CA THR A 673 -3.67 12.45 -16.31
C THR A 673 -5.19 12.58 -16.20
N ALA A 674 -5.93 11.48 -16.38
CA ALA A 674 -7.39 11.45 -16.26
C ALA A 674 -7.89 11.43 -14.81
N HIS A 675 -7.25 10.60 -13.99
CA HIS A 675 -7.64 10.25 -12.62
C HIS A 675 -6.38 10.23 -11.72
N PRO A 676 -5.93 11.39 -11.20
CA PRO A 676 -4.65 11.49 -10.49
C PRO A 676 -4.51 10.65 -9.23
N THR A 677 -5.63 10.19 -8.66
CA THR A 677 -5.64 9.31 -7.48
C THR A 677 -5.49 7.83 -7.85
N GLN A 678 -5.64 7.46 -9.12
CA GLN A 678 -5.37 6.09 -9.57
C GLN A 678 -3.87 5.96 -9.89
N ILE A 679 -3.10 5.53 -8.90
CA ILE A 679 -1.63 5.41 -9.00
C ILE A 679 -1.27 3.96 -9.25
N ALA A 680 -1.03 3.58 -10.51
CA ALA A 680 -0.63 2.21 -10.85
C ALA A 680 0.76 1.86 -10.26
N TRP A 681 0.94 0.61 -9.83
CA TRP A 681 2.19 0.08 -9.28
C TRP A 681 2.75 -1.07 -10.13
N ILE A 682 4.07 -1.24 -10.06
CA ILE A 682 4.80 -2.38 -10.62
C ILE A 682 5.89 -2.80 -9.65
N ASP A 683 6.04 -4.10 -9.44
CA ASP A 683 7.19 -4.74 -8.80
C ASP A 683 7.71 -5.83 -9.73
N ALA A 684 9.02 -5.87 -9.95
CA ALA A 684 9.64 -6.84 -10.85
C ALA A 684 10.95 -7.42 -10.33
N ASP A 685 11.45 -6.94 -9.19
CA ASP A 685 12.67 -7.46 -8.56
C ASP A 685 12.36 -8.33 -7.32
N GLY A 686 11.12 -8.25 -6.82
CA GLY A 686 10.59 -9.08 -5.75
C GLY A 686 10.92 -8.58 -4.36
N ASP A 687 11.14 -7.28 -4.19
CA ASP A 687 11.39 -6.64 -2.90
C ASP A 687 10.11 -6.15 -2.19
N ALA A 688 8.95 -6.29 -2.84
CA ALA A 688 7.65 -5.80 -2.40
C ALA A 688 7.54 -4.26 -2.31
N SER A 689 8.40 -3.56 -3.04
CA SER A 689 8.39 -2.12 -3.22
C SER A 689 7.87 -1.78 -4.62
N ALA A 690 6.87 -0.91 -4.68
CA ALA A 690 6.38 -0.43 -5.95
C ALA A 690 7.29 0.66 -6.52
N LEU A 691 7.42 0.69 -7.85
CA LEU A 691 7.93 1.85 -8.61
C LEU A 691 9.40 2.22 -8.33
N ASP A 692 10.24 1.23 -8.09
CA ASP A 692 11.67 1.46 -7.89
C ASP A 692 12.50 1.23 -9.17
N ASP A 693 13.74 1.74 -9.17
CA ASP A 693 14.66 1.59 -10.31
C ASP A 693 15.07 0.12 -10.52
N ALA A 694 15.06 -0.71 -9.46
CA ALA A 694 15.45 -2.11 -9.57
C ALA A 694 14.42 -2.94 -10.36
N SER A 695 13.14 -2.56 -10.31
CA SER A 695 12.05 -3.15 -11.10
C SER A 695 12.12 -2.85 -12.60
N GLN A 696 12.82 -1.78 -13.02
CA GLN A 696 12.86 -1.34 -14.42
C GLN A 696 13.41 -2.44 -15.35
N SER A 697 14.60 -2.96 -15.06
CA SER A 697 15.28 -3.91 -15.96
C SER A 697 14.52 -5.24 -16.08
N PRO A 698 14.11 -5.91 -14.98
CA PRO A 698 13.36 -7.16 -15.08
C PRO A 698 12.03 -7.00 -15.83
N ALA A 699 11.29 -5.90 -15.62
CA ALA A 699 10.03 -5.63 -16.32
C ALA A 699 10.25 -5.27 -17.80
N ALA A 700 11.29 -4.50 -18.13
CA ALA A 700 11.62 -4.13 -19.50
C ALA A 700 12.10 -5.32 -20.34
N GLN A 701 12.63 -6.36 -19.69
CA GLN A 701 12.99 -7.63 -20.33
C GLN A 701 11.77 -8.57 -20.50
N ARG A 702 10.56 -8.17 -20.07
CA ARG A 702 9.30 -8.88 -20.32
C ARG A 702 8.48 -8.21 -21.43
N GLY A 703 7.64 -9.01 -22.08
CA GLY A 703 6.76 -8.60 -23.18
C GLY A 703 6.31 -9.82 -23.98
N PHE A 704 5.49 -9.59 -25.01
CA PHE A 704 4.88 -10.66 -25.82
C PHE A 704 5.27 -10.62 -27.31
N SER A 705 6.18 -9.72 -27.69
CA SER A 705 6.48 -9.38 -29.08
C SER A 705 7.14 -10.53 -29.85
N MET A 706 6.60 -10.84 -31.05
CA MET A 706 7.17 -11.82 -32.00
C MET A 706 7.33 -11.23 -33.40
N PRO A 707 8.27 -11.71 -34.23
CA PRO A 707 8.38 -11.25 -35.61
C PRO A 707 7.09 -11.42 -36.41
N GLY A 708 6.69 -10.35 -37.11
CA GLY A 708 5.48 -10.34 -37.94
C GLY A 708 4.16 -10.07 -37.20
N THR A 709 4.16 -9.93 -35.86
CA THR A 709 2.97 -9.49 -35.10
C THR A 709 2.78 -7.97 -35.10
N PHE A 710 3.71 -7.24 -35.73
CA PHE A 710 3.72 -5.78 -35.76
C PHE A 710 2.94 -5.21 -36.96
N PRO A 711 1.85 -4.46 -36.75
CA PRO A 711 1.31 -3.63 -37.80
C PRO A 711 2.27 -2.46 -38.08
N PRO A 712 2.63 -2.18 -39.35
CA PRO A 712 3.67 -1.19 -39.69
C PRO A 712 3.29 0.30 -39.47
N SER A 713 2.11 0.62 -38.94
CA SER A 713 1.60 2.01 -38.87
C SER A 713 0.44 2.20 -37.88
N ARG A 714 0.64 1.94 -36.59
CA ARG A 714 -0.39 2.22 -35.58
C ARG A 714 0.21 2.88 -34.35
N TRP A 715 0.54 4.15 -34.48
CA TRP A 715 0.74 4.98 -33.30
C TRP A 715 -0.61 5.41 -32.76
N PRO A 716 -0.78 5.48 -31.43
CA PRO A 716 -1.94 6.16 -30.89
C PRO A 716 -1.96 7.62 -31.37
N PRO A 717 -3.15 8.23 -31.54
CA PRO A 717 -3.22 9.65 -31.85
C PRO A 717 -2.60 10.46 -30.72
N PHE A 718 -1.84 11.49 -31.06
CA PHE A 718 -1.12 12.32 -30.10
C PHE A 718 -1.77 13.70 -29.97
N ILE A 719 -2.06 14.11 -28.73
CA ILE A 719 -2.58 15.45 -28.43
C ILE A 719 -1.39 16.40 -28.26
N ALA A 720 -0.97 17.01 -29.36
CA ALA A 720 0.22 17.86 -29.43
C ALA A 720 0.06 19.18 -28.69
N GLU A 721 -1.13 19.76 -28.73
CA GLU A 721 -1.40 21.06 -28.11
C GLU A 721 -2.81 21.07 -27.55
N VAL A 722 -2.98 21.69 -26.40
CA VAL A 722 -4.28 22.08 -25.86
C VAL A 722 -4.30 23.60 -25.73
N ASP A 723 -5.43 24.23 -26.02
CA ASP A 723 -5.54 25.67 -25.84
C ASP A 723 -5.74 25.99 -24.37
N GLU A 724 -4.67 26.40 -23.68
CA GLU A 724 -4.71 26.80 -22.27
C GLU A 724 -5.23 28.24 -22.06
N THR A 725 -5.41 29.02 -23.13
CA THR A 725 -5.81 30.43 -23.06
C THR A 725 -7.32 30.66 -23.05
N ILE A 726 -8.09 29.61 -22.69
CA ILE A 726 -9.56 29.59 -22.73
C ILE A 726 -10.15 30.81 -22.02
N GLN A 727 -10.93 31.60 -22.77
CA GLN A 727 -11.72 32.71 -22.22
C GLN A 727 -13.17 32.28 -22.09
N VAL A 728 -13.75 32.47 -20.90
CA VAL A 728 -15.16 32.19 -20.63
C VAL A 728 -15.98 33.47 -20.82
N GLU A 729 -16.85 33.48 -21.82
CA GLU A 729 -17.79 34.58 -22.09
C GLU A 729 -19.22 34.08 -21.91
N ASP A 730 -20.00 34.70 -21.01
CA ASP A 730 -21.38 34.30 -20.68
C ASP A 730 -21.55 32.80 -20.35
N GLY A 731 -20.52 32.20 -19.73
CA GLY A 731 -20.48 30.77 -19.37
C GLY A 731 -20.21 29.83 -20.55
N VAL A 732 -19.81 30.37 -21.70
CA VAL A 732 -19.41 29.63 -22.89
C VAL A 732 -17.90 29.80 -23.11
N ALA A 733 -17.22 28.71 -23.44
CA ALA A 733 -15.81 28.78 -23.86
C ALA A 733 -15.49 27.76 -24.96
N LEU A 734 -14.50 28.07 -25.79
CA LEU A 734 -13.98 27.17 -26.80
C LEU A 734 -12.99 26.20 -26.17
N ILE A 735 -13.34 24.92 -26.13
CA ILE A 735 -12.40 23.84 -25.80
C ILE A 735 -11.83 23.33 -27.12
N ARG A 736 -10.50 23.32 -27.27
CA ARG A 736 -9.86 22.79 -28.47
C ARG A 736 -8.49 22.18 -28.18
N ALA A 737 -8.12 21.23 -29.03
CA ALA A 737 -6.83 20.57 -29.00
C ALA A 737 -6.34 20.33 -30.43
N ARG A 738 -5.02 20.34 -30.61
CA ARG A 738 -4.35 19.92 -31.83
C ARG A 738 -3.97 18.45 -31.68
N VAL A 739 -4.50 17.60 -32.56
CA VAL A 739 -4.32 16.14 -32.49
C VAL A 739 -3.69 15.66 -33.79
N VAL A 740 -2.52 15.05 -33.67
CA VAL A 740 -1.75 14.49 -34.79
C VAL A 740 -1.88 12.98 -34.74
N ASP A 741 -2.09 12.34 -35.88
CA ASP A 741 -2.21 10.89 -35.98
C ASP A 741 -1.54 10.39 -37.27
N ASP A 742 -1.04 9.15 -37.25
CA ASP A 742 -0.45 8.52 -38.44
C ASP A 742 -1.52 7.87 -39.35
N GLU A 743 -2.75 7.72 -38.86
CA GLU A 743 -3.91 7.25 -39.62
C GLU A 743 -4.98 8.36 -39.88
N ASP A 744 -5.76 8.18 -40.96
CA ASP A 744 -6.90 9.07 -41.23
C ASP A 744 -8.08 8.72 -40.30
N GLY A 745 -8.51 9.69 -39.48
CA GLY A 745 -9.83 9.69 -38.84
C GLY A 745 -9.82 9.43 -37.34
N VAL A 746 -9.35 10.42 -36.59
CA VAL A 746 -9.38 10.47 -35.13
C VAL A 746 -10.74 10.95 -34.62
N SER A 747 -11.19 10.34 -33.52
CA SER A 747 -12.26 10.87 -32.67
C SER A 747 -11.68 11.57 -31.46
N VAL A 748 -12.14 12.79 -31.18
CA VAL A 748 -11.67 13.61 -30.06
C VAL A 748 -12.85 13.98 -29.20
N HIS A 749 -12.72 13.80 -27.89
CA HIS A 749 -13.74 14.19 -26.93
C HIS A 749 -13.10 14.72 -25.65
N ALA A 750 -13.88 15.46 -24.86
CA ALA A 750 -13.46 15.98 -23.57
C ALA A 750 -14.44 15.58 -22.48
N VAL A 751 -13.92 15.19 -21.32
CA VAL A 751 -14.68 14.96 -20.09
C VAL A 751 -14.43 16.14 -19.16
N ILE A 752 -15.51 16.74 -18.65
CA ILE A 752 -15.47 17.98 -17.89
C ILE A 752 -15.88 17.72 -16.45
N TYR A 753 -14.94 17.96 -15.54
CA TYR A 753 -15.06 17.87 -14.10
C TYR A 753 -15.32 19.27 -13.54
N GLY A 754 -16.50 19.48 -12.96
CA GLY A 754 -16.88 20.76 -12.39
C GLY A 754 -16.21 21.05 -11.03
N PRO A 755 -16.20 22.30 -10.54
CA PRO A 755 -15.52 22.69 -9.29
C PRO A 755 -16.03 21.98 -8.03
N GLY A 756 -17.27 21.49 -8.05
CA GLY A 756 -17.86 20.72 -6.94
C GLY A 756 -17.58 19.22 -6.99
N TYR A 757 -16.91 18.74 -8.04
CA TYR A 757 -16.65 17.32 -8.23
C TYR A 757 -15.69 16.79 -7.16
N LYS A 758 -16.02 15.62 -6.59
CA LYS A 758 -15.14 14.87 -5.70
C LYS A 758 -15.18 13.42 -6.12
N ALA A 759 -14.02 12.88 -6.46
CA ALA A 759 -13.88 11.46 -6.74
C ALA A 759 -14.26 10.63 -5.50
N PRO A 760 -14.93 9.48 -5.67
CA PRO A 760 -15.03 8.48 -4.61
C PRO A 760 -13.62 8.04 -4.17
N THR A 761 -13.42 7.87 -2.86
CA THR A 761 -12.12 7.49 -2.30
C THR A 761 -12.15 6.16 -1.52
N THR A 762 -13.33 5.54 -1.41
CA THR A 762 -13.49 4.24 -0.72
C THR A 762 -14.60 3.44 -1.37
N GLY A 763 -14.46 2.12 -1.40
CA GLY A 763 -15.48 1.20 -1.91
C GLY A 763 -14.88 0.01 -2.64
N GLU A 764 -15.63 -1.07 -2.77
CA GLU A 764 -15.13 -2.30 -3.39
C GLU A 764 -15.42 -2.35 -4.92
N GLU A 765 -16.13 -1.34 -5.44
CA GLU A 765 -16.56 -1.29 -6.85
C GLU A 765 -15.64 -0.36 -7.67
N MET A 766 -15.39 -0.74 -8.92
CA MET A 766 -14.68 0.09 -9.87
C MET A 766 -15.56 1.28 -10.22
N ILE A 767 -14.95 2.44 -10.34
CA ILE A 767 -15.70 3.67 -10.61
C ILE A 767 -16.01 3.73 -12.10
N LEU A 768 -17.28 3.64 -12.46
CA LEU A 768 -17.73 3.84 -13.83
C LEU A 768 -17.88 5.34 -14.12
N GLU A 769 -16.98 5.89 -14.95
CA GLU A 769 -16.91 7.35 -15.21
C GLU A 769 -18.27 7.94 -15.63
N SER A 770 -19.00 7.24 -16.51
CA SER A 770 -20.30 7.69 -17.02
C SER A 770 -21.40 7.84 -15.95
N THR A 771 -21.25 7.23 -14.77
CA THR A 771 -22.21 7.32 -13.66
C THR A 771 -21.95 8.51 -12.73
N GLN A 772 -20.82 9.19 -12.87
CA GLN A 772 -20.39 10.29 -12.00
C GLN A 772 -21.04 11.65 -12.36
N VAL A 773 -22.05 11.66 -13.23
CA VAL A 773 -22.73 12.87 -13.75
C VAL A 773 -21.74 13.84 -14.42
N LEU A 774 -20.68 13.29 -15.02
CA LEU A 774 -19.68 14.04 -15.75
C LEU A 774 -20.22 14.42 -17.14
N GLN A 775 -19.80 15.58 -17.64
CA GLN A 775 -20.20 16.04 -18.97
C GLN A 775 -19.13 15.63 -19.99
N THR A 776 -19.53 14.82 -20.97
CA THR A 776 -18.68 14.41 -22.08
C THR A 776 -19.10 15.13 -23.35
N VAL A 777 -18.16 15.79 -24.03
CA VAL A 777 -18.41 16.57 -25.24
C VAL A 777 -17.48 16.12 -26.37
N VAL A 778 -18.03 15.98 -27.58
CA VAL A 778 -17.23 15.66 -28.78
C VAL A 778 -16.62 16.93 -29.34
N LEU A 779 -15.32 16.91 -29.63
CA LEU A 779 -14.61 17.99 -30.31
C LEU A 779 -14.62 17.70 -31.81
N LEU A 780 -15.06 18.68 -32.60
CA LEU A 780 -15.23 18.52 -34.05
C LEU A 780 -13.98 19.01 -34.78
N ASP A 781 -13.61 18.31 -35.86
CA ASP A 781 -12.52 18.71 -36.76
C ASP A 781 -12.76 20.13 -37.34
N GLN A 782 -11.77 21.00 -37.14
CA GLN A 782 -11.72 22.39 -37.60
C GLN A 782 -10.66 22.60 -38.71
N GLY A 783 -9.99 21.53 -39.14
CA GLY A 783 -8.92 21.50 -40.12
C GLY A 783 -7.54 21.81 -39.53
N LYS A 784 -6.49 21.41 -40.26
CA LYS A 784 -5.07 21.55 -39.82
C LYS A 784 -4.82 20.93 -38.44
N ASP A 785 -5.36 19.74 -38.23
CA ASP A 785 -5.18 18.93 -37.01
C ASP A 785 -5.88 19.52 -35.76
N TRP A 786 -6.65 20.60 -35.89
CA TRP A 786 -7.37 21.19 -34.76
C TRP A 786 -8.77 20.61 -34.61
N TYR A 787 -9.11 20.22 -33.38
CA TYR A 787 -10.44 19.77 -32.99
C TYR A 787 -10.99 20.69 -31.90
N GLY A 788 -12.26 21.07 -31.96
CA GLY A 788 -12.81 21.95 -30.94
C GLY A 788 -14.33 22.03 -30.88
N VAL A 789 -14.83 22.55 -29.76
CA VAL A 789 -16.25 22.74 -29.46
C VAL A 789 -16.48 23.95 -28.58
N ASN A 790 -17.53 24.73 -28.86
CA ASN A 790 -18.01 25.78 -27.95
C ASN A 790 -18.89 25.13 -26.86
N TYR A 791 -18.41 25.11 -25.62
CA TYR A 791 -19.11 24.48 -24.49
C TYR A 791 -19.77 25.52 -23.59
N PRO A 792 -21.12 25.50 -23.40
CA PRO A 792 -21.87 26.51 -22.65
C PRO A 792 -22.08 26.21 -21.15
N GLY A 793 -21.24 25.35 -20.56
CA GLY A 793 -21.44 24.80 -19.21
C GLY A 793 -20.57 25.41 -18.10
N PHE A 794 -19.76 26.42 -18.37
CA PHE A 794 -18.85 27.05 -17.39
C PHE A 794 -19.57 28.09 -16.53
N ARG A 795 -20.52 27.66 -15.69
CA ARG A 795 -21.44 28.56 -14.97
C ARG A 795 -21.15 28.73 -13.49
N ASP A 796 -20.65 27.68 -12.84
CA ASP A 796 -20.29 27.71 -11.43
C ASP A 796 -18.86 28.23 -11.26
N PRO A 797 -18.58 29.10 -10.27
CA PRO A 797 -17.23 29.59 -10.02
C PRO A 797 -16.32 28.50 -9.43
N GLY A 798 -15.04 28.54 -9.76
CA GLY A 798 -14.01 27.62 -9.30
C GLY A 798 -13.24 26.98 -10.44
N THR A 799 -12.44 25.96 -10.14
CA THR A 799 -11.59 25.27 -11.11
C THR A 799 -12.34 24.11 -11.76
N TYR A 800 -12.45 24.14 -13.08
CA TYR A 800 -12.89 23.00 -13.89
C TYR A 800 -11.65 22.26 -14.37
N ARG A 801 -11.68 20.93 -14.28
CA ARG A 801 -10.71 20.09 -14.96
C ARG A 801 -11.33 19.53 -16.23
N ILE A 802 -10.67 19.74 -17.35
CA ILE A 802 -11.11 19.27 -18.67
C ILE A 802 -10.08 18.26 -19.15
N VAL A 803 -10.47 16.99 -19.27
CA VAL A 803 -9.60 15.92 -19.77
C VAL A 803 -9.97 15.66 -21.23
N ILE A 804 -9.03 15.87 -22.15
CA ILE A 804 -9.22 15.67 -23.59
C ILE A 804 -8.59 14.33 -23.97
N TYR A 805 -9.37 13.53 -24.69
CA TYR A 805 -9.00 12.21 -25.20
C TYR A 805 -9.01 12.21 -26.73
N ALA A 806 -8.10 11.45 -27.30
CA ALA A 806 -8.04 11.16 -28.73
C ALA A 806 -7.98 9.65 -28.95
N GLN A 807 -8.78 9.16 -29.90
CA GLN A 807 -8.85 7.73 -30.24
C GLN A 807 -8.93 7.57 -31.75
N ASP A 808 -8.10 6.68 -32.29
CA ASP A 808 -8.09 6.34 -33.72
C ASP A 808 -9.28 5.42 -34.11
N ARG A 809 -9.33 4.99 -35.37
CA ARG A 809 -10.36 4.03 -35.84
C ARG A 809 -10.11 2.60 -35.39
N SER A 810 -8.89 2.27 -34.98
CA SER A 810 -8.52 0.95 -34.47
C SER A 810 -8.97 0.76 -33.01
N GLY A 811 -9.40 1.85 -32.36
CA GLY A 811 -9.81 1.90 -30.97
C GLY A 811 -8.65 2.22 -30.02
N THR A 812 -7.46 2.53 -30.54
CA THR A 812 -6.29 2.87 -29.76
C THR A 812 -6.40 4.31 -29.27
N GLN A 813 -6.33 4.49 -27.95
CA GLN A 813 -6.34 5.82 -27.34
C GLN A 813 -4.91 6.30 -27.09
N GLY A 814 -4.69 7.58 -27.41
CA GLY A 814 -3.48 8.28 -26.99
C GLY A 814 -3.53 8.75 -25.55
N GLN A 815 -2.37 9.21 -25.07
CA GLN A 815 -2.31 9.82 -23.75
C GLN A 815 -3.23 11.06 -23.73
N PRO A 816 -4.17 11.14 -22.78
CA PRO A 816 -5.03 12.30 -22.65
C PRO A 816 -4.23 13.54 -22.22
N ARG A 817 -4.84 14.72 -22.36
CA ARG A 817 -4.27 15.99 -21.88
C ARG A 817 -5.30 16.74 -21.06
N THR A 818 -4.84 17.47 -20.05
CA THR A 818 -5.70 18.23 -19.13
C THR A 818 -5.62 19.73 -19.37
N ILE A 819 -6.72 20.42 -19.13
CA ILE A 819 -6.79 21.87 -18.97
C ILE A 819 -7.46 22.14 -17.63
N ASP A 820 -6.78 22.84 -16.72
CA ASP A 820 -7.35 23.32 -15.46
C ASP A 820 -7.79 24.78 -15.66
N LEU A 821 -9.11 24.98 -15.86
CA LEU A 821 -9.72 26.27 -16.17
C LEU A 821 -10.34 26.90 -14.91
N VAL A 822 -9.84 28.06 -14.51
CA VAL A 822 -10.42 28.83 -13.40
C VAL A 822 -11.54 29.74 -13.94
N VAL A 823 -12.77 29.52 -13.45
CA VAL A 823 -13.92 30.38 -13.74
C VAL A 823 -14.13 31.32 -12.56
N GLU A 824 -13.90 32.61 -12.76
CA GLU A 824 -14.13 33.62 -11.74
C GLU A 824 -15.64 33.83 -11.49
N GLY A 825 -16.02 33.98 -10.22
CA GLY A 825 -17.39 34.33 -9.88
C GLY A 825 -17.72 35.75 -10.33
N ILE A 826 -18.93 35.97 -10.85
CA ILE A 826 -19.44 37.32 -11.09
C ILE A 826 -19.38 38.07 -9.75
N PRO A 827 -18.64 39.19 -9.62
CA PRO A 827 -18.69 40.02 -8.43
C PRO A 827 -20.15 40.37 -8.14
N SER A 828 -20.63 40.05 -6.94
CA SER A 828 -21.98 40.43 -6.53
C SER A 828 -22.15 41.94 -6.68
N PRO A 829 -23.16 42.45 -7.42
CA PRO A 829 -23.44 43.88 -7.49
C PRO A 829 -24.18 44.32 -6.22
N LEU A 830 -23.56 44.14 -5.06
CA LEU A 830 -24.00 44.66 -3.77
C LEU A 830 -22.80 45.07 -2.91
N ASP A 831 -21.95 45.93 -3.45
CA ASP A 831 -21.18 46.87 -2.62
C ASP A 831 -21.18 48.28 -3.27
N GLU A 832 -22.36 48.74 -3.70
CA GLU A 832 -22.62 50.16 -3.96
C GLU A 832 -22.92 50.91 -2.65
N THR A 833 -22.01 50.87 -1.68
CA THR A 833 -21.98 51.88 -0.60
C THR A 833 -20.55 52.17 -0.19
N ASN A 834 -19.74 52.73 -1.09
CA ASN A 834 -18.85 53.86 -0.82
C ASN A 834 -17.99 54.16 -2.04
N LEU A 835 -18.39 55.15 -2.84
CA LEU A 835 -17.54 56.27 -3.30
C LEU A 835 -18.15 56.94 -4.54
N TYR A 836 -19.07 57.88 -4.29
CA TYR A 836 -19.31 59.00 -5.20
C TYR A 836 -18.20 60.06 -5.00
N LEU A 837 -17.33 60.19 -6.02
CA LEU A 837 -16.86 61.43 -6.69
C LEU A 837 -16.12 62.53 -5.86
N PRO A 838 -15.11 63.24 -6.43
CA PRO A 838 -15.37 64.08 -7.62
C PRO A 838 -14.23 64.24 -8.64
N LEU A 839 -14.57 64.08 -9.92
CA LEU A 839 -14.00 64.88 -11.01
C LEU A 839 -14.79 66.19 -11.13
N LEU A 840 -14.26 67.24 -10.50
CA LEU A 840 -14.47 68.64 -10.89
C LEU A 840 -13.18 69.40 -10.57
N ARG A 841 -12.26 69.47 -11.54
CA ARG A 841 -11.35 70.60 -11.84
C ARG A 841 -10.34 70.23 -12.94
N ARG A 842 -10.72 70.36 -14.21
CA ARG A 842 -10.20 71.33 -15.18
C ARG A 842 -10.66 70.98 -16.59
#